data_AF-A0A7C6V8Y3-F1
#
_entry.id   AF-A0A7C6V8Y3-F1
#
_cell.length_a   1.000
_cell.length_b   1.000
_cell.length_c   1.000
_cell.angle_alpha   90.00
_cell.angle_beta   90.00
_cell.angle_gamma   90.00
#
_symmetry.space_group_name_H-M   'P 1'
#
loop_
_entity.id
_entity.type
_entity.pdbx_description
1 polymer ?
#
loop_
_entity_poly.entity_id
_entity_poly.type
_entity_poly.pdbx_seq_one_letter_code
_entity_poly.pdbx_strand_id
1 'polypeptide(L)'
;MIKINFEIVYFNTPQHPELESHFSYINQQFISTIAESKRELLLHLQQAVARSYVIFTVGGFNTPEFTPAIIAKAVDLPCNEETNCPVGSKVLYSDTGKLCGCIIESGNQSIIMLSEDPHERDVALDSVERFIENKYYIKREEIPAFVGAAPILQDRSNEKALTESSLFKEDQTEGPYGQAVTQKALFYGFESYERSSKKKVIRTVAAIVLSALIVVGGFFGYDRMYLPAQADSVYLRAYSLYGLGEISDDFPLEMLEKFGKLYSINPDLVGWVSLPNTKISYPVVTCANKSEKYYNSHLFDGSFNRYGTPYTHLKITKDSYQRNLTVFAKNTGDGRMFSDLSKYLDINFYKSSPILSMDTLFTENNWKIFSVFKYSENPPVDYAKTSFFNDAEFMDHLKKLSACSIYSTPVDLNSDDDILTLAANGEEYTVVVTARKVRKGESAYVDVERVDNNPVNPDSSSDLSSYISSSIYSSTVTESEDSDSAELPAHMEKELQDEQNIGGGSGGFIEQPPPLTEDEVRSNLPSSSQPSSEPSSNTPTSYPSGGTGETSSQTSQSSDISSSPDSSDAKSQPSSGPTSSEPTSSELPTPEPVILSVKNQYTGKIVTGNATDIIAQIIEAEMGSGFHIEALKAQAVATYSWLLCNGAATGKTPSVPMKEPGQKAIEAANAVAGLRVLYNGQVAQAYYFAISAGYTANCEDIWVASLPYLKSVESSVDKNVSQFQTIRSYKASDVQKWIKEEFGIDVSKLDKNEWFKCTYDANGLYVKTVTIGNQSFKGTVLRERLFTSSRVGAANVLRSSAYTISYNKEEDKFTFVVKGYGHGVGMSQVGANAYAKSGWTFEQILKHYYTGVTIG
;
A
#
# COMPACT_ATOMS: atom_id res chain seq x y z
N MET A 1 -15.42 -4.90 -32.52
CA MET A 1 -15.42 -6.24 -31.88
C MET A 1 -16.43 -6.21 -30.76
N ILE A 2 -17.25 -7.26 -30.62
CA ILE A 2 -18.16 -7.40 -29.47
C ILE A 2 -17.31 -7.86 -28.29
N LYS A 3 -17.33 -7.16 -27.15
CA LYS A 3 -16.72 -7.67 -25.92
C LYS A 3 -17.61 -8.78 -25.39
N ILE A 4 -17.03 -9.94 -25.11
CA ILE A 4 -17.75 -11.12 -24.65
C ILE A 4 -17.34 -11.37 -23.21
N ASN A 5 -18.32 -11.30 -22.32
CA ASN A 5 -18.15 -11.51 -20.90
C ASN A 5 -18.27 -13.00 -20.58
N PHE A 6 -17.24 -13.52 -19.93
CA PHE A 6 -17.10 -14.90 -19.47
C PHE A 6 -17.14 -14.92 -17.94
N GLU A 7 -17.92 -15.83 -17.37
CA GLU A 7 -18.10 -15.95 -15.90
C GLU A 7 -18.15 -17.45 -15.53
N ILE A 8 -17.45 -17.82 -14.46
CA ILE A 8 -17.29 -19.22 -14.02
C ILE A 8 -17.92 -19.41 -12.64
N VAL A 9 -18.78 -20.42 -12.52
CA VAL A 9 -19.39 -20.85 -11.26
C VAL A 9 -18.92 -22.28 -10.96
N TYR A 10 -18.07 -22.43 -9.94
CA TYR A 10 -17.62 -23.71 -9.43
C TYR A 10 -18.62 -24.24 -8.39
N PHE A 11 -19.26 -25.37 -8.67
CA PHE A 11 -20.25 -25.96 -7.77
C PHE A 11 -19.65 -27.14 -6.99
N ASN A 12 -19.63 -27.01 -5.66
CA ASN A 12 -19.12 -28.03 -4.73
C ASN A 12 -17.72 -28.57 -5.09
N THR A 13 -16.88 -27.70 -5.66
CA THR A 13 -15.53 -28.00 -6.16
C THR A 13 -14.66 -26.73 -6.05
N PRO A 14 -13.35 -26.82 -5.79
CA PRO A 14 -12.48 -25.64 -5.75
C PRO A 14 -12.31 -24.99 -7.13
N GLN A 15 -11.93 -23.71 -7.12
CA GLN A 15 -11.48 -22.99 -8.33
C GLN A 15 -10.31 -23.72 -8.99
N HIS A 16 -10.25 -23.68 -10.33
CA HIS A 16 -9.20 -24.32 -11.12
C HIS A 16 -8.31 -23.25 -11.78
N PRO A 17 -7.12 -22.91 -11.21
CA PRO A 17 -6.35 -21.74 -11.63
C PRO A 17 -5.95 -21.73 -13.11
N GLU A 18 -5.73 -22.91 -13.69
CA GLU A 18 -5.41 -23.06 -15.12
C GLU A 18 -6.60 -22.72 -16.02
N LEU A 19 -7.83 -23.05 -15.59
CA LEU A 19 -9.07 -22.78 -16.33
C LEU A 19 -9.41 -21.29 -16.29
N GLU A 20 -9.23 -20.67 -15.12
CA GLU A 20 -9.33 -19.23 -14.94
C GLU A 20 -8.27 -18.50 -15.79
N SER A 21 -7.01 -18.94 -15.72
CA SER A 21 -5.91 -18.35 -16.50
C SER A 21 -6.19 -18.42 -18.01
N HIS A 22 -6.65 -19.57 -18.50
CA HIS A 22 -6.98 -19.81 -19.90
C HIS A 22 -8.07 -18.85 -20.43
N PHE A 23 -9.20 -18.70 -19.73
CA PHE A 23 -10.26 -17.80 -20.16
C PHE A 23 -10.00 -16.30 -19.84
N SER A 24 -9.19 -16.00 -18.82
CA SER A 24 -8.80 -14.62 -18.47
C SER A 24 -8.04 -13.88 -19.59
N TYR A 25 -7.37 -14.63 -20.47
CA TYR A 25 -6.69 -14.08 -21.64
C TYR A 25 -7.68 -13.45 -22.64
N ILE A 26 -8.87 -14.06 -22.81
CA ILE A 26 -9.92 -13.59 -23.71
C ILE A 26 -10.65 -12.36 -23.12
N ASN A 27 -10.81 -12.32 -21.79
CA ASN A 27 -11.39 -11.16 -21.11
C ASN A 27 -10.74 -10.89 -19.73
N GLN A 28 -10.08 -9.74 -19.62
CA GLN A 28 -9.42 -9.25 -18.40
C GLN A 28 -10.39 -8.89 -17.25
N GLN A 29 -11.71 -8.93 -17.50
CA GLN A 29 -12.76 -8.85 -16.49
C GLN A 29 -13.62 -10.13 -16.54
N PHE A 30 -13.01 -11.28 -16.26
CA PHE A 30 -13.75 -12.50 -15.92
C PHE A 30 -14.17 -12.47 -14.45
N ILE A 31 -15.30 -13.08 -14.13
CA ILE A 31 -15.75 -13.30 -12.75
C ILE A 31 -15.67 -14.80 -12.47
N SER A 32 -15.15 -15.16 -11.29
CA SER A 32 -15.14 -16.54 -10.79
C SER A 32 -15.79 -16.57 -9.41
N THR A 33 -16.66 -17.55 -9.17
CA THR A 33 -17.32 -17.74 -7.88
C THR A 33 -17.42 -19.23 -7.52
N ILE A 34 -17.46 -19.50 -6.21
CA ILE A 34 -17.73 -20.84 -5.66
C ILE A 34 -19.16 -20.84 -5.11
N ALA A 35 -19.89 -21.92 -5.33
CA ALA A 35 -21.18 -22.20 -4.73
C ALA A 35 -21.11 -23.52 -3.94
N GLU A 36 -21.30 -23.45 -2.62
CA GLU A 36 -21.26 -24.63 -1.73
C GLU A 36 -22.65 -25.30 -1.61
N SER A 37 -23.72 -24.58 -2.00
CA SER A 37 -25.09 -25.08 -2.01
C SER A 37 -25.81 -24.85 -3.33
N LYS A 38 -26.82 -25.69 -3.60
CA LYS A 38 -27.71 -25.57 -4.78
C LYS A 38 -28.46 -24.23 -4.83
N ARG A 39 -28.64 -23.57 -3.68
CA ARG A 39 -29.25 -22.24 -3.58
C ARG A 39 -28.29 -21.14 -4.06
N GLU A 40 -27.02 -21.22 -3.68
CA GLU A 40 -25.98 -20.29 -4.16
C GLU A 40 -25.73 -20.50 -5.66
N LEU A 41 -25.64 -21.75 -6.13
CA LEU A 41 -25.48 -22.05 -7.56
C LEU A 41 -26.53 -21.33 -8.41
N LEU A 42 -27.81 -21.47 -8.07
CA LEU A 42 -28.91 -20.83 -8.80
C LEU A 42 -28.89 -19.29 -8.66
N LEU A 43 -28.52 -18.76 -7.49
CA LEU A 43 -28.37 -17.32 -7.27
C LEU A 43 -27.20 -16.73 -8.10
N HIS A 44 -26.09 -17.45 -8.20
CA HIS A 44 -24.90 -17.03 -8.96
C HIS A 44 -25.17 -17.13 -10.46
N LEU A 45 -25.83 -18.18 -10.94
CA LEU A 45 -26.26 -18.28 -12.34
C LEU A 45 -27.27 -17.19 -12.72
N GLN A 46 -28.25 -16.89 -11.87
CA GLN A 46 -29.18 -15.78 -12.09
C GLN A 46 -28.45 -14.43 -12.19
N GLN A 47 -27.41 -14.22 -11.37
CA GLN A 47 -26.57 -13.03 -11.42
C GLN A 47 -25.68 -12.99 -12.68
N ALA A 48 -25.11 -14.12 -13.10
CA ALA A 48 -24.25 -14.21 -14.27
C ALA A 48 -25.02 -13.98 -15.58
N VAL A 49 -26.24 -14.49 -15.68
CA VAL A 49 -27.15 -14.27 -16.84
C VAL A 49 -27.45 -12.78 -17.07
N ALA A 50 -27.33 -11.92 -16.06
CA ALA A 50 -27.50 -10.46 -16.21
C ALA A 50 -26.24 -9.72 -16.71
N ARG A 51 -25.07 -10.38 -16.78
CA ARG A 51 -23.75 -9.77 -17.00
C ARG A 51 -22.97 -10.36 -18.18
N SER A 52 -23.20 -11.65 -18.43
CA SER A 52 -22.29 -12.51 -19.18
C SER A 52 -22.96 -13.15 -20.39
N TYR A 53 -22.19 -13.29 -21.47
CA TYR A 53 -22.65 -13.91 -22.72
C TYR A 53 -22.35 -15.42 -22.76
N VAL A 54 -21.26 -15.81 -22.09
CA VAL A 54 -20.86 -17.22 -21.94
C VAL A 54 -20.64 -17.48 -20.46
N ILE A 55 -21.32 -18.49 -19.91
CA ILE A 55 -21.27 -18.83 -18.48
C ILE A 55 -20.82 -20.27 -18.36
N PHE A 56 -19.73 -20.50 -17.62
CA PHE A 56 -19.24 -21.84 -17.30
C PHE A 56 -19.79 -22.28 -15.94
N THR A 57 -20.28 -23.51 -15.87
CA THR A 57 -20.56 -24.21 -14.62
C THR A 57 -19.64 -25.43 -14.53
N VAL A 58 -18.83 -25.51 -13.49
CA VAL A 58 -17.86 -26.61 -13.30
C VAL A 58 -18.25 -27.41 -12.07
N GLY A 59 -18.43 -28.72 -12.26
CA GLY A 59 -18.68 -29.68 -11.19
C GLY A 59 -20.15 -30.04 -10.98
N GLY A 60 -20.36 -31.12 -10.22
CA GLY A 60 -21.65 -31.76 -10.01
C GLY A 60 -22.20 -32.45 -11.27
N PHE A 61 -21.39 -32.69 -12.29
CA PHE A 61 -21.81 -33.21 -13.60
C PHE A 61 -21.87 -34.74 -13.65
N ASN A 62 -21.00 -35.44 -12.91
CA ASN A 62 -20.94 -36.92 -12.91
C ASN A 62 -21.25 -37.55 -11.53
N THR A 63 -21.87 -36.77 -10.64
CA THR A 63 -22.30 -37.17 -9.28
C THR A 63 -23.83 -37.31 -9.16
N PRO A 64 -24.37 -37.88 -8.06
CA PRO A 64 -25.82 -37.93 -7.81
C PRO A 64 -26.51 -36.56 -7.74
N GLU A 65 -25.75 -35.48 -7.64
CA GLU A 65 -26.23 -34.10 -7.63
C GLU A 65 -26.18 -33.47 -9.03
N PHE A 66 -26.62 -34.23 -10.03
CA PHE A 66 -26.47 -33.96 -11.47
C PHE A 66 -26.89 -32.53 -11.85
N THR A 67 -25.89 -31.67 -12.03
CA THR A 67 -26.02 -30.21 -12.09
C THR A 67 -26.80 -29.71 -13.31
N PRO A 68 -26.67 -30.30 -14.51
CA PRO A 68 -27.55 -29.95 -15.62
C PRO A 68 -29.04 -30.19 -15.31
N ALA A 69 -29.39 -31.21 -14.52
CA ALA A 69 -30.77 -31.49 -14.11
C ALA A 69 -31.25 -30.61 -12.95
N ILE A 70 -30.35 -30.20 -12.03
CA ILE A 70 -30.65 -29.16 -11.03
C ILE A 70 -31.03 -27.85 -11.74
N ILE A 71 -30.27 -27.48 -12.77
CA ILE A 71 -30.49 -26.25 -13.53
C ILE A 71 -31.74 -26.38 -14.41
N ALA A 72 -31.93 -27.49 -15.15
CA ALA A 72 -33.15 -27.74 -15.94
C ALA A 72 -34.41 -27.60 -15.09
N LYS A 73 -34.42 -28.23 -13.91
CA LYS A 73 -35.55 -28.16 -12.96
C LYS A 73 -35.78 -26.75 -12.39
N ALA A 74 -34.75 -25.91 -12.31
CA ALA A 74 -34.88 -24.52 -11.88
C ALA A 74 -35.41 -23.57 -12.96
N VAL A 75 -35.32 -23.96 -14.25
CA VAL A 75 -35.86 -23.20 -15.40
C VAL A 75 -37.02 -23.91 -16.12
N ASP A 76 -37.60 -24.93 -15.48
CA ASP A 76 -38.71 -25.78 -15.97
C ASP A 76 -38.48 -26.40 -17.37
N LEU A 77 -37.22 -26.77 -17.67
CA LEU A 77 -36.86 -27.51 -18.88
C LEU A 77 -36.89 -29.03 -18.62
N PRO A 78 -37.46 -29.85 -19.53
CA PRO A 78 -37.36 -31.30 -19.45
C PRO A 78 -35.92 -31.78 -19.71
N CYS A 79 -35.52 -32.87 -19.07
CA CYS A 79 -34.27 -33.57 -19.35
C CYS A 79 -34.49 -34.75 -20.33
N ASN A 80 -33.45 -35.10 -21.08
CA ASN A 80 -33.38 -36.35 -21.83
C ASN A 80 -33.09 -37.53 -20.86
N GLU A 81 -33.81 -38.64 -21.00
CA GLU A 81 -33.76 -39.76 -20.03
C GLU A 81 -32.43 -40.54 -20.02
N GLU A 82 -31.66 -40.53 -21.11
CA GLU A 82 -30.38 -41.26 -21.24
C GLU A 82 -29.16 -40.45 -20.77
N THR A 83 -29.18 -39.13 -21.02
CA THR A 83 -28.06 -38.21 -20.74
C THR A 83 -28.30 -37.29 -19.54
N ASN A 84 -29.54 -37.26 -19.03
CA ASN A 84 -30.04 -36.40 -17.94
C ASN A 84 -29.83 -34.88 -18.17
N CYS A 85 -29.37 -34.47 -19.36
CA CYS A 85 -29.15 -33.10 -19.76
C CYS A 85 -30.45 -32.46 -20.29
N PRO A 86 -30.59 -31.12 -20.25
CA PRO A 86 -31.77 -30.42 -20.78
C PRO A 86 -32.01 -30.74 -22.26
N VAL A 87 -33.27 -30.96 -22.63
CA VAL A 87 -33.66 -31.19 -24.03
C VAL A 87 -33.26 -29.98 -24.89
N GLY A 88 -32.57 -30.25 -26.01
CA GLY A 88 -32.03 -29.22 -26.89
C GLY A 88 -30.61 -28.76 -26.55
N SER A 89 -30.02 -29.21 -25.44
CA SER A 89 -28.59 -28.98 -25.17
C SER A 89 -27.69 -29.82 -26.08
N LYS A 90 -26.54 -29.25 -26.48
CA LYS A 90 -25.49 -29.98 -27.20
C LYS A 90 -24.61 -30.71 -26.19
N VAL A 91 -24.75 -32.03 -26.13
CA VAL A 91 -24.00 -32.90 -25.23
C VAL A 91 -22.53 -33.04 -25.68
N LEU A 92 -21.61 -33.12 -24.72
CA LEU A 92 -20.18 -33.35 -24.93
C LEU A 92 -19.79 -34.73 -24.33
N TYR A 93 -18.97 -35.47 -25.08
CA TYR A 93 -18.44 -36.78 -24.70
C TYR A 93 -16.92 -36.80 -24.81
N SER A 94 -16.27 -37.58 -23.94
CA SER A 94 -14.84 -37.90 -24.05
C SER A 94 -14.57 -38.91 -25.17
N ASP A 95 -13.29 -39.07 -25.54
CA ASP A 95 -12.84 -40.11 -26.49
C ASP A 95 -13.18 -41.55 -26.05
N THR A 96 -13.43 -41.75 -24.74
CA THR A 96 -13.89 -43.01 -24.15
C THR A 96 -15.42 -43.17 -24.17
N GLY A 97 -16.16 -42.23 -24.75
CA GLY A 97 -17.62 -42.23 -24.85
C GLY A 97 -18.35 -41.83 -23.57
N LYS A 98 -17.66 -41.34 -22.53
CA LYS A 98 -18.28 -40.89 -21.28
C LYS A 98 -18.75 -39.44 -21.40
N LEU A 99 -19.90 -39.14 -20.80
CA LEU A 99 -20.45 -37.78 -20.67
C LEU A 99 -19.45 -36.88 -19.91
N CYS A 100 -19.02 -35.77 -20.51
CA CYS A 100 -18.03 -34.85 -19.91
C CYS A 100 -18.49 -33.39 -19.81
N GLY A 101 -19.57 -33.02 -20.51
CA GLY A 101 -20.17 -31.71 -20.44
C GLY A 101 -21.45 -31.57 -21.28
N CYS A 102 -22.07 -30.39 -21.25
CA CYS A 102 -23.11 -30.02 -22.21
C CYS A 102 -23.18 -28.50 -22.40
N ILE A 103 -23.71 -28.05 -23.54
CA ILE A 103 -23.87 -26.63 -23.87
C ILE A 103 -25.36 -26.34 -24.08
N ILE A 104 -25.90 -25.39 -23.32
CA ILE A 104 -27.26 -24.87 -23.46
C ILE A 104 -27.16 -23.51 -24.15
N GLU A 105 -27.97 -23.27 -25.18
CA GLU A 105 -28.00 -22.00 -25.91
C GLU A 105 -29.36 -21.33 -25.78
N SER A 106 -29.37 -20.02 -25.51
CA SER A 106 -30.58 -19.20 -25.47
C SER A 106 -30.30 -17.87 -26.16
N GLY A 107 -30.61 -17.80 -27.45
CA GLY A 107 -30.22 -16.70 -28.32
C GLY A 107 -28.71 -16.44 -28.28
N ASN A 108 -28.33 -15.22 -27.89
CA ASN A 108 -26.93 -14.79 -27.84
C ASN A 108 -26.16 -15.33 -26.62
N GLN A 109 -26.84 -15.92 -25.63
CA GLN A 109 -26.22 -16.50 -24.44
C GLN A 109 -25.95 -18.00 -24.60
N SER A 110 -24.88 -18.47 -23.97
CA SER A 110 -24.50 -19.88 -23.89
C SER A 110 -24.10 -20.24 -22.46
N ILE A 111 -24.70 -21.29 -21.89
CA ILE A 111 -24.29 -21.87 -20.60
C ILE A 111 -23.58 -23.19 -20.90
N ILE A 112 -22.33 -23.33 -20.46
CA ILE A 112 -21.45 -24.46 -20.72
C ILE A 112 -21.21 -25.17 -19.40
N MET A 113 -21.57 -26.45 -19.33
CA MET A 113 -21.42 -27.28 -18.13
C MET A 113 -20.31 -28.30 -18.35
N LEU A 114 -19.42 -28.45 -17.38
CA LEU A 114 -18.21 -29.27 -17.47
C LEU A 114 -18.03 -30.15 -16.22
N SER A 115 -17.41 -31.32 -16.42
CA SER A 115 -17.09 -32.25 -15.34
C SER A 115 -16.18 -31.64 -14.25
N GLU A 116 -16.41 -32.07 -13.01
CA GLU A 116 -15.48 -31.95 -11.90
C GLU A 116 -14.18 -32.74 -12.14
N ASP A 117 -14.26 -33.83 -12.91
CA ASP A 117 -13.09 -34.64 -13.26
C ASP A 117 -12.16 -33.87 -14.22
N PRO A 118 -10.87 -33.66 -13.88
CA PRO A 118 -9.96 -32.90 -14.71
C PRO A 118 -9.75 -33.50 -16.11
N HIS A 119 -9.61 -34.82 -16.23
CA HIS A 119 -9.34 -35.47 -17.51
C HIS A 119 -10.57 -35.39 -18.44
N GLU A 120 -11.78 -35.51 -17.91
CA GLU A 120 -13.01 -35.37 -18.69
C GLU A 120 -13.22 -33.94 -19.15
N ARG A 121 -13.03 -32.97 -18.25
CA ARG A 121 -13.15 -31.54 -18.54
C ARG A 121 -12.14 -31.12 -19.60
N ASP A 122 -10.88 -31.50 -19.47
CA ASP A 122 -9.81 -31.02 -20.35
C ASP A 122 -9.97 -31.60 -21.78
N VAL A 123 -10.56 -32.79 -21.92
CA VAL A 123 -11.00 -33.34 -23.23
C VAL A 123 -12.23 -32.58 -23.78
N ALA A 124 -13.14 -32.11 -22.92
CA ALA A 124 -14.28 -31.30 -23.34
C ALA A 124 -13.88 -29.90 -23.84
N LEU A 125 -12.76 -29.33 -23.34
CA LEU A 125 -12.37 -27.95 -23.60
C LEU A 125 -12.11 -27.64 -25.08
N ASP A 126 -11.36 -28.46 -25.83
CA ASP A 126 -11.12 -28.19 -27.26
C ASP A 126 -12.43 -28.20 -28.09
N SER A 127 -13.44 -28.99 -27.69
CA SER A 127 -14.78 -28.95 -28.29
C SER A 127 -15.57 -27.69 -27.93
N VAL A 128 -15.26 -27.07 -26.79
CA VAL A 128 -15.83 -25.80 -26.31
C VAL A 128 -15.12 -24.59 -26.94
N GLU A 129 -13.79 -24.59 -27.03
CA GLU A 129 -12.99 -23.60 -27.78
C GLU A 129 -13.54 -23.47 -29.21
N ARG A 130 -13.64 -24.60 -29.92
CA ARG A 130 -14.18 -24.65 -31.28
C ARG A 130 -15.64 -24.19 -31.37
N PHE A 131 -16.46 -24.36 -30.33
CA PHE A 131 -17.80 -23.80 -30.29
C PHE A 131 -17.78 -22.27 -30.12
N ILE A 132 -16.94 -21.76 -29.22
CA ILE A 132 -16.79 -20.32 -28.94
C ILE A 132 -16.26 -19.58 -30.19
N GLU A 133 -15.19 -20.07 -30.82
CA GLU A 133 -14.63 -19.52 -32.07
C GLU A 133 -15.71 -19.33 -33.14
N ASN A 134 -16.48 -20.40 -33.43
CA ASN A 134 -17.47 -20.41 -34.50
C ASN A 134 -18.71 -19.58 -34.20
N LYS A 135 -19.23 -19.58 -32.95
CA LYS A 135 -20.43 -18.80 -32.59
C LYS A 135 -20.14 -17.31 -32.44
N TYR A 136 -18.93 -16.95 -31.98
CA TYR A 136 -18.64 -15.61 -31.50
C TYR A 136 -17.56 -14.83 -32.29
N TYR A 137 -17.02 -15.40 -33.38
CA TYR A 137 -16.01 -14.78 -34.25
C TYR A 137 -14.69 -14.42 -33.53
N ILE A 138 -14.32 -15.20 -32.51
CA ILE A 138 -13.01 -15.12 -31.85
C ILE A 138 -12.02 -15.98 -32.67
N LYS A 139 -10.78 -15.52 -32.87
CA LYS A 139 -9.76 -16.34 -33.52
C LYS A 139 -9.16 -17.38 -32.56
N ARG A 140 -8.75 -18.52 -33.10
CA ARG A 140 -7.92 -19.52 -32.38
C ARG A 140 -6.55 -19.00 -31.91
N GLU A 141 -6.10 -17.86 -32.42
CA GLU A 141 -4.89 -17.15 -31.96
C GLU A 141 -5.16 -16.27 -30.71
N GLU A 142 -6.43 -15.99 -30.41
CA GLU A 142 -6.90 -15.16 -29.29
C GLU A 142 -7.40 -16.02 -28.11
N ILE A 143 -7.46 -17.35 -28.28
CA ILE A 143 -7.70 -18.34 -27.22
C ILE A 143 -6.38 -19.08 -26.98
N PRO A 144 -5.78 -19.03 -25.78
CA PRO A 144 -4.53 -19.75 -25.52
C PRO A 144 -4.81 -21.25 -25.40
N ALA A 145 -4.00 -22.12 -26.01
CA ALA A 145 -4.19 -23.56 -25.87
C ALA A 145 -4.14 -24.01 -24.39
N PHE A 146 -5.09 -24.83 -23.96
CA PHE A 146 -5.15 -25.29 -22.57
C PHE A 146 -3.96 -26.23 -22.23
N VAL A 147 -3.11 -25.84 -21.28
CA VAL A 147 -1.87 -26.55 -20.92
C VAL A 147 -2.16 -27.72 -19.97
N GLY A 148 -3.04 -28.62 -20.41
CA GLY A 148 -3.44 -29.86 -19.74
C GLY A 148 -3.88 -30.94 -20.72
N ALA A 149 -4.43 -30.54 -21.89
CA ALA A 149 -4.69 -31.44 -23.00
C ALA A 149 -3.36 -31.98 -23.58
N ALA A 150 -3.09 -33.27 -23.37
CA ALA A 150 -1.88 -33.91 -23.88
C ALA A 150 -1.86 -33.91 -25.43
N PRO A 151 -0.74 -33.57 -26.08
CA PRO A 151 -0.68 -33.45 -27.55
C PRO A 151 -0.63 -34.82 -28.24
N ILE A 152 -1.80 -35.49 -28.35
CA ILE A 152 -1.95 -36.75 -29.07
C ILE A 152 -1.96 -36.47 -30.58
N LEU A 153 -0.78 -36.51 -31.20
CA LEU A 153 -0.65 -36.61 -32.65
C LEU A 153 -1.03 -38.02 -33.13
N GLN A 154 -2.30 -38.25 -33.44
CA GLN A 154 -2.65 -39.31 -34.38
C GLN A 154 -3.86 -38.98 -35.28
N ASP A 155 -3.66 -39.23 -36.57
CA ASP A 155 -4.66 -39.15 -37.65
C ASP A 155 -5.79 -40.18 -37.44
N ARG A 156 -7.03 -39.72 -37.19
CA ARG A 156 -8.21 -40.05 -38.03
C ARG A 156 -9.56 -39.47 -37.58
N SER A 157 -10.42 -39.30 -38.58
CA SER A 157 -11.90 -39.29 -38.52
C SER A 157 -12.59 -38.46 -37.43
N ASN A 158 -13.15 -37.30 -37.82
CA ASN A 158 -14.61 -37.08 -37.75
C ASN A 158 -15.12 -35.84 -38.51
N GLU A 159 -14.68 -35.63 -39.76
CA GLU A 159 -15.48 -34.87 -40.74
C GLU A 159 -16.69 -35.73 -41.19
N LYS A 160 -17.71 -35.89 -40.33
CA LYS A 160 -19.10 -36.28 -40.71
C LYS A 160 -20.09 -36.30 -39.53
N ALA A 161 -20.42 -35.12 -39.03
CA ALA A 161 -21.72 -34.85 -38.40
C ALA A 161 -22.12 -33.40 -38.74
N LEU A 162 -23.42 -33.15 -38.95
CA LEU A 162 -23.96 -31.84 -39.36
C LEU A 162 -23.43 -31.32 -40.72
N THR A 163 -23.63 -32.12 -41.76
CA THR A 163 -24.11 -31.57 -43.04
C THR A 163 -25.32 -32.39 -43.45
N GLU A 164 -26.36 -31.73 -43.96
CA GLU A 164 -27.70 -32.30 -44.05
C GLU A 164 -27.86 -33.33 -45.17
N SER A 165 -28.90 -34.16 -45.01
CA SER A 165 -29.84 -34.59 -46.06
C SER A 165 -29.30 -35.07 -47.42
N SER A 166 -29.58 -36.35 -47.68
CA SER A 166 -30.10 -36.92 -48.94
C SER A 166 -29.16 -37.71 -49.88
N LEU A 167 -29.81 -38.69 -50.53
CA LEU A 167 -29.48 -39.38 -51.79
C LEU A 167 -28.44 -40.54 -51.81
N PHE A 168 -29.01 -41.77 -51.82
CA PHE A 168 -28.68 -42.94 -52.67
C PHE A 168 -27.40 -43.82 -52.47
N LYS A 169 -27.70 -45.06 -52.03
CA LYS A 169 -27.29 -46.39 -52.57
C LYS A 169 -25.81 -46.87 -52.60
N GLU A 170 -25.60 -47.94 -51.82
CA GLU A 170 -25.14 -49.30 -52.21
C GLU A 170 -23.81 -49.56 -52.96
N ASP A 171 -23.14 -50.62 -52.49
CA ASP A 171 -22.08 -51.47 -53.09
C ASP A 171 -20.75 -50.85 -53.57
N GLN A 172 -19.65 -51.46 -53.10
CA GLN A 172 -18.79 -52.32 -53.93
C GLN A 172 -18.11 -53.41 -53.09
N THR A 173 -17.76 -54.53 -53.72
CA THR A 173 -17.13 -55.70 -53.11
C THR A 173 -15.62 -55.79 -53.39
N GLU A 174 -14.92 -56.41 -52.42
CA GLU A 174 -13.68 -57.21 -52.51
C GLU A 174 -12.63 -56.98 -53.63
N GLY A 175 -11.34 -57.00 -53.27
CA GLY A 175 -10.32 -57.60 -54.14
C GLY A 175 -8.89 -57.05 -54.01
N PRO A 176 -7.80 -57.87 -53.98
CA PRO A 176 -6.50 -57.39 -53.51
C PRO A 176 -5.29 -57.54 -54.47
N TYR A 177 -4.25 -56.74 -54.19
CA TYR A 177 -2.81 -56.97 -54.43
C TYR A 177 -2.27 -57.38 -55.82
N GLY A 178 -1.32 -56.57 -56.34
CA GLY A 178 -0.40 -56.94 -57.43
C GLY A 178 0.69 -55.89 -57.64
N GLN A 179 1.95 -56.29 -57.85
CA GLN A 179 3.12 -55.39 -57.88
C GLN A 179 3.72 -55.17 -59.29
N ALA A 180 4.47 -54.05 -59.37
CA ALA A 180 5.60 -53.78 -60.27
C ALA A 180 5.37 -53.48 -61.76
N VAL A 181 5.80 -52.28 -62.18
CA VAL A 181 7.01 -52.07 -63.02
C VAL A 181 7.57 -50.67 -62.71
N THR A 182 8.89 -50.50 -62.67
CA THR A 182 9.59 -49.25 -62.31
C THR A 182 10.57 -48.79 -63.39
N GLN A 183 11.36 -47.73 -63.10
CA GLN A 183 12.57 -47.32 -63.85
C GLN A 183 12.42 -46.72 -65.26
N LYS A 184 11.46 -45.80 -65.49
CA LYS A 184 11.56 -44.85 -66.63
C LYS A 184 11.23 -43.38 -66.36
N ALA A 185 10.77 -43.03 -65.15
CA ALA A 185 10.30 -41.67 -64.82
C ALA A 185 11.34 -40.75 -64.14
N LEU A 186 12.51 -41.26 -63.73
CA LEU A 186 13.37 -40.59 -62.76
C LEU A 186 14.30 -39.48 -63.29
N PHE A 187 14.53 -39.37 -64.61
CA PHE A 187 15.59 -38.48 -65.15
C PHE A 187 15.12 -37.14 -65.73
N TYR A 188 13.83 -36.97 -66.04
CA TYR A 188 13.27 -35.71 -66.57
C TYR A 188 12.64 -34.79 -65.50
N GLY A 189 12.53 -35.26 -64.25
CA GLY A 189 11.87 -34.53 -63.16
C GLY A 189 12.74 -33.49 -62.44
N PHE A 190 14.07 -33.54 -62.57
CA PHE A 190 14.96 -32.82 -61.65
C PHE A 190 15.22 -31.34 -62.02
N GLU A 191 15.60 -31.04 -63.26
CA GLU A 191 15.97 -29.67 -63.67
C GLU A 191 14.79 -28.67 -63.69
N SER A 192 13.56 -29.16 -63.90
CA SER A 192 12.36 -28.32 -63.87
C SER A 192 11.91 -27.98 -62.44
N TYR A 193 12.24 -28.82 -61.46
CA TYR A 193 11.81 -28.68 -60.07
C TYR A 193 12.52 -27.53 -59.35
N GLU A 194 13.84 -27.40 -59.50
CA GLU A 194 14.64 -26.36 -58.82
C GLU A 194 14.19 -24.92 -59.16
N ARG A 195 13.97 -24.62 -60.45
CA ARG A 195 13.55 -23.28 -60.89
C ARG A 195 12.12 -22.94 -60.45
N SER A 196 11.26 -23.94 -60.29
CA SER A 196 9.89 -23.78 -59.78
C SER A 196 9.90 -23.58 -58.25
N SER A 197 10.62 -24.44 -57.53
CA SER A 197 10.75 -24.40 -56.07
C SER A 197 11.31 -23.06 -55.57
N LYS A 198 12.45 -22.61 -56.12
CA LYS A 198 13.07 -21.32 -55.74
C LYS A 198 12.12 -20.13 -55.93
N LYS A 199 11.32 -20.11 -57.00
CA LYS A 199 10.30 -19.06 -57.22
C LYS A 199 9.08 -19.17 -56.29
N LYS A 200 8.69 -20.38 -55.87
CA LYS A 200 7.64 -20.58 -54.84
C LYS A 200 8.14 -20.13 -53.47
N VAL A 201 9.31 -20.58 -53.04
CA VAL A 201 9.92 -20.19 -51.74
C VAL A 201 10.07 -18.67 -51.63
N ILE A 202 10.59 -17.99 -52.67
CA ILE A 202 10.71 -16.52 -52.68
C ILE A 202 9.33 -15.84 -52.54
N ARG A 203 8.28 -16.37 -53.17
CA ARG A 203 6.91 -15.84 -53.02
C ARG A 203 6.34 -16.07 -51.62
N THR A 204 6.55 -17.25 -51.03
CA THR A 204 6.11 -17.56 -49.66
C THR A 204 6.83 -16.67 -48.64
N VAL A 205 8.15 -16.51 -48.75
CA VAL A 205 8.93 -15.61 -47.89
C VAL A 205 8.49 -14.16 -48.07
N ALA A 206 8.28 -13.69 -49.30
CA ALA A 206 7.78 -12.34 -49.56
C ALA A 206 6.37 -12.11 -48.99
N ALA A 207 5.49 -13.13 -49.03
CA ALA A 207 4.17 -13.06 -48.41
C ALA A 207 4.24 -13.00 -46.87
N ILE A 208 5.11 -13.81 -46.25
CA ILE A 208 5.34 -13.77 -44.79
C ILE A 208 5.89 -12.40 -44.36
N VAL A 209 6.88 -11.87 -45.10
CA VAL A 209 7.43 -10.53 -44.85
C VAL A 209 6.37 -9.44 -45.05
N LEU A 210 5.52 -9.54 -46.08
CA LEU A 210 4.44 -8.57 -46.29
C LEU A 210 3.39 -8.63 -45.17
N SER A 211 2.99 -9.83 -44.72
CA SER A 211 2.09 -9.98 -43.57
C SER A 211 2.70 -9.44 -42.28
N ALA A 212 3.99 -9.67 -42.04
CA ALA A 212 4.71 -9.09 -40.90
C ALA A 212 4.76 -7.56 -40.98
N LEU A 213 5.02 -6.98 -42.17
CA LEU A 213 4.96 -5.54 -42.41
C LEU A 213 3.55 -4.95 -42.22
N ILE A 214 2.49 -5.70 -42.54
CA ILE A 214 1.10 -5.29 -42.29
C ILE A 214 0.78 -5.32 -40.78
N VAL A 215 1.20 -6.36 -40.05
CA VAL A 215 1.02 -6.44 -38.59
C VAL A 215 1.81 -5.33 -37.88
N VAL A 216 3.06 -5.13 -38.25
CA VAL A 216 3.92 -4.05 -37.72
C VAL A 216 3.36 -2.67 -38.09
N GLY A 217 2.90 -2.47 -39.32
CA GLY A 217 2.24 -1.24 -39.77
C GLY A 217 0.93 -0.95 -39.03
N GLY A 218 0.13 -2.00 -38.76
CA GLY A 218 -1.09 -1.91 -37.95
C GLY A 218 -0.80 -1.56 -36.49
N PHE A 219 0.23 -2.17 -35.90
CA PHE A 219 0.72 -1.80 -34.56
C PHE A 219 1.22 -0.36 -34.50
N PHE A 220 2.04 0.09 -35.48
CA PHE A 220 2.46 1.49 -35.57
C PHE A 220 1.30 2.46 -35.80
N GLY A 221 0.28 2.08 -36.57
CA GLY A 221 -0.94 2.89 -36.72
C GLY A 221 -1.74 3.01 -35.42
N TYR A 222 -1.88 1.90 -34.68
CA TYR A 222 -2.51 1.89 -33.36
C TYR A 222 -1.74 2.75 -32.35
N ASP A 223 -0.42 2.56 -32.26
CA ASP A 223 0.45 3.28 -31.34
C ASP A 223 0.59 4.78 -31.69
N ARG A 224 0.86 5.12 -32.95
CA ARG A 224 1.22 6.49 -33.37
C ARG A 224 0.05 7.32 -33.87
N MET A 225 -1.12 6.74 -34.13
CA MET A 225 -2.29 7.48 -34.61
C MET A 225 -3.53 7.26 -33.73
N TYR A 226 -3.91 6.02 -33.44
CA TYR A 226 -5.15 5.74 -32.68
C TYR A 226 -5.06 6.18 -31.22
N LEU A 227 -4.07 5.69 -30.46
CA LEU A 227 -3.96 6.02 -29.02
C LEU A 227 -3.81 7.53 -28.75
N PRO A 228 -3.02 8.32 -29.53
CA PRO A 228 -2.99 9.78 -29.39
C PRO A 228 -4.34 10.44 -29.70
N ALA A 229 -5.02 10.06 -30.78
CA ALA A 229 -6.31 10.65 -31.16
C ALA A 229 -7.44 10.31 -30.18
N GLN A 230 -7.41 9.11 -29.57
CA GLN A 230 -8.31 8.74 -28.48
C GLN A 230 -8.07 9.61 -27.25
N ALA A 231 -6.80 9.81 -26.84
CA ALA A 231 -6.45 10.66 -25.71
C ALA A 231 -6.89 12.12 -25.95
N ASP A 232 -6.61 12.67 -27.13
CA ASP A 232 -7.07 14.02 -27.51
C ASP A 232 -8.60 14.13 -27.45
N SER A 233 -9.33 13.15 -27.97
CA SER A 233 -10.80 13.12 -27.95
C SER A 233 -11.38 13.14 -26.53
N VAL A 234 -10.84 12.30 -25.62
CA VAL A 234 -11.30 12.25 -24.22
C VAL A 234 -10.97 13.53 -23.47
N TYR A 235 -9.77 14.11 -23.65
CA TYR A 235 -9.40 15.33 -22.94
C TYR A 235 -10.01 16.61 -23.52
N LEU A 236 -10.23 16.69 -24.83
CA LEU A 236 -11.05 17.77 -25.42
C LEU A 236 -12.51 17.68 -24.94
N ARG A 237 -13.06 16.47 -24.81
CA ARG A 237 -14.39 16.27 -24.20
C ARG A 237 -14.40 16.71 -22.73
N ALA A 238 -13.40 16.33 -21.93
CA ALA A 238 -13.29 16.77 -20.55
C ALA A 238 -13.18 18.31 -20.46
N TYR A 239 -12.32 18.93 -21.28
CA TYR A 239 -12.20 20.38 -21.36
C TYR A 239 -13.52 21.07 -21.73
N SER A 240 -14.31 20.50 -22.65
CA SER A 240 -15.64 21.02 -23.02
C SER A 240 -16.73 20.87 -21.95
N LEU A 241 -16.46 20.08 -20.89
CA LEU A 241 -17.37 19.85 -19.76
C LEU A 241 -16.91 20.56 -18.48
N TYR A 242 -15.62 20.95 -18.40
CA TYR A 242 -15.12 21.81 -17.33
C TYR A 242 -15.79 23.18 -17.40
N GLY A 243 -16.38 23.63 -16.29
CA GLY A 243 -17.24 24.83 -16.29
C GLY A 243 -18.74 24.52 -16.41
N LEU A 244 -19.14 23.29 -16.75
CA LEU A 244 -20.54 22.90 -16.88
C LEU A 244 -21.02 22.10 -15.67
N GLY A 245 -22.00 22.65 -14.97
CA GLY A 245 -22.53 22.09 -13.72
C GLY A 245 -23.98 21.61 -13.79
N GLU A 246 -24.21 20.53 -13.08
CA GLU A 246 -25.48 20.10 -12.50
C GLU A 246 -25.12 19.55 -11.12
N ILE A 247 -25.93 19.83 -10.09
CA ILE A 247 -25.78 19.24 -8.76
C ILE A 247 -26.67 17.98 -8.71
N SER A 248 -26.16 16.90 -8.12
CA SER A 248 -26.94 15.73 -7.70
C SER A 248 -26.77 15.55 -6.18
N ASP A 249 -27.79 14.99 -5.53
CA ASP A 249 -27.74 14.62 -4.11
C ASP A 249 -26.65 13.55 -3.82
N ASP A 250 -26.22 12.81 -4.86
CA ASP A 250 -25.14 11.82 -4.80
C ASP A 250 -23.71 12.43 -4.85
N PHE A 251 -23.57 13.75 -5.03
CA PHE A 251 -22.28 14.42 -5.18
C PHE A 251 -21.72 14.94 -3.83
N PRO A 252 -20.40 15.18 -3.72
CA PRO A 252 -19.82 15.71 -2.49
C PRO A 252 -20.43 17.07 -2.11
N LEU A 253 -20.86 17.18 -0.84
CA LEU A 253 -21.35 18.43 -0.26
C LEU A 253 -20.35 19.58 -0.51
N GLU A 254 -20.88 20.72 -0.95
CA GLU A 254 -20.11 21.94 -1.29
C GLU A 254 -19.08 21.77 -2.42
N MET A 255 -19.20 20.74 -3.27
CA MET A 255 -18.48 20.69 -4.55
C MET A 255 -18.90 21.88 -5.44
N LEU A 256 -17.92 22.58 -6.02
CA LEU A 256 -18.13 23.65 -6.98
C LEU A 256 -18.82 23.10 -8.24
N GLU A 257 -19.95 23.71 -8.62
CA GLU A 257 -20.84 23.24 -9.69
C GLU A 257 -20.11 22.90 -10.99
N LYS A 258 -19.08 23.67 -11.34
CA LYS A 258 -18.25 23.52 -12.54
C LYS A 258 -17.58 22.15 -12.74
N PHE A 259 -17.59 21.29 -11.72
CA PHE A 259 -17.10 19.91 -11.79
C PHE A 259 -18.21 18.87 -11.99
N GLY A 260 -19.49 19.20 -11.84
CA GLY A 260 -20.59 18.22 -11.81
C GLY A 260 -20.59 17.26 -13.01
N LYS A 261 -20.49 17.79 -14.24
CA LYS A 261 -20.45 16.95 -15.45
C LYS A 261 -19.17 16.11 -15.60
N LEU A 262 -18.06 16.50 -14.96
CA LEU A 262 -16.83 15.73 -14.91
C LEU A 262 -16.88 14.64 -13.83
N TYR A 263 -17.41 14.96 -12.66
CA TYR A 263 -17.58 14.02 -11.56
C TYR A 263 -18.53 12.87 -11.94
N SER A 264 -19.58 13.16 -12.74
CA SER A 264 -20.44 12.15 -13.38
C SER A 264 -19.72 11.19 -14.34
N ILE A 265 -18.54 11.56 -14.87
CA ILE A 265 -17.73 10.69 -15.74
C ILE A 265 -16.78 9.84 -14.89
N ASN A 266 -16.18 10.43 -13.85
CA ASN A 266 -15.25 9.73 -12.98
C ASN A 266 -15.26 10.34 -11.56
N PRO A 267 -15.91 9.68 -10.58
CA PRO A 267 -15.96 10.14 -9.19
C PRO A 267 -14.62 10.18 -8.44
N ASP A 268 -13.52 9.70 -9.04
CA ASP A 268 -12.17 9.88 -8.48
C ASP A 268 -11.60 11.28 -8.78
N LEU A 269 -12.31 12.13 -9.53
CA LEU A 269 -11.94 13.53 -9.77
C LEU A 269 -11.72 14.29 -8.44
N VAL A 270 -10.59 15.00 -8.32
CA VAL A 270 -10.29 15.89 -7.19
C VAL A 270 -10.13 17.36 -7.58
N GLY A 271 -10.01 17.68 -8.87
CA GLY A 271 -9.71 19.04 -9.31
C GLY A 271 -9.36 19.18 -10.79
N TRP A 272 -8.91 20.37 -11.18
CA TRP A 272 -8.45 20.69 -12.54
C TRP A 272 -7.20 21.56 -12.52
N VAL A 273 -6.15 21.13 -13.22
CA VAL A 273 -4.87 21.83 -13.35
C VAL A 273 -4.78 22.52 -14.71
N SER A 274 -4.35 23.79 -14.75
CA SER A 274 -4.19 24.54 -16.01
C SER A 274 -3.01 25.50 -15.98
N LEU A 275 -2.13 25.43 -16.98
CA LEU A 275 -0.92 26.27 -17.07
C LEU A 275 -0.96 27.16 -18.33
N PRO A 276 -0.91 28.50 -18.20
CA PRO A 276 -0.89 29.43 -19.34
C PRO A 276 0.23 29.13 -20.34
N ASN A 277 -0.03 29.37 -21.62
CA ASN A 277 0.88 29.14 -22.75
C ASN A 277 1.34 27.67 -22.95
N THR A 278 0.69 26.71 -22.28
CA THR A 278 0.89 25.27 -22.48
C THR A 278 -0.35 24.57 -23.04
N LYS A 279 -0.22 23.30 -23.40
CA LYS A 279 -1.33 22.36 -23.62
C LYS A 279 -1.87 21.72 -22.32
N ILE A 280 -1.31 22.05 -21.16
CA ILE A 280 -1.68 21.45 -19.87
C ILE A 280 -2.95 22.13 -19.38
N SER A 281 -4.09 21.49 -19.64
CA SER A 281 -5.37 21.79 -19.01
C SER A 281 -6.12 20.47 -18.87
N TYR A 282 -6.10 19.89 -17.67
CA TYR A 282 -6.51 18.50 -17.45
C TYR A 282 -7.24 18.28 -16.11
N PRO A 283 -8.18 17.32 -16.04
CA PRO A 283 -8.73 16.86 -14.77
C PRO A 283 -7.66 16.09 -13.98
N VAL A 284 -7.67 16.24 -12.66
CA VAL A 284 -6.80 15.51 -11.73
C VAL A 284 -7.64 14.53 -10.91
N VAL A 285 -7.17 13.30 -10.71
CA VAL A 285 -7.88 12.23 -9.99
C VAL A 285 -7.10 11.73 -8.75
N THR A 286 -7.80 11.15 -7.77
CA THR A 286 -7.18 10.52 -6.60
C THR A 286 -6.87 9.03 -6.82
N CYS A 287 -5.71 8.59 -6.35
CA CYS A 287 -5.37 7.17 -6.24
C CYS A 287 -6.03 6.45 -5.05
N ALA A 288 -6.95 7.09 -4.32
CA ALA A 288 -7.65 6.47 -3.19
C ALA A 288 -8.51 5.25 -3.58
N ASN A 289 -9.09 5.25 -4.77
CA ASN A 289 -9.98 4.16 -5.25
C ASN A 289 -9.32 3.27 -6.31
N LYS A 290 -8.37 3.78 -7.10
CA LYS A 290 -7.64 3.05 -8.15
C LYS A 290 -6.14 3.35 -8.07
N SER A 291 -5.30 2.36 -8.31
CA SER A 291 -3.84 2.51 -8.14
C SER A 291 -3.21 3.47 -9.16
N GLU A 292 -2.03 4.00 -8.83
CA GLU A 292 -1.17 4.72 -9.78
C GLU A 292 -1.01 3.95 -11.10
N LYS A 293 -0.78 2.63 -11.04
CA LYS A 293 -0.61 1.79 -12.24
C LYS A 293 -1.83 1.85 -13.16
N TYR A 294 -3.03 1.99 -12.60
CA TYR A 294 -4.26 2.22 -13.38
C TYR A 294 -4.20 3.58 -14.06
N TYR A 295 -3.95 4.68 -13.33
CA TYR A 295 -3.94 6.01 -13.93
C TYR A 295 -2.74 6.31 -14.84
N ASN A 296 -1.63 5.58 -14.70
CA ASN A 296 -0.54 5.53 -15.67
C ASN A 296 -0.88 4.68 -16.93
N SER A 297 -2.10 4.16 -17.06
CA SER A 297 -2.52 3.34 -18.22
C SER A 297 -3.97 3.53 -18.68
N HIS A 298 -4.72 4.48 -18.11
CA HIS A 298 -6.12 4.75 -18.44
C HIS A 298 -6.41 6.26 -18.52
N LEU A 299 -7.27 6.65 -19.45
CA LEU A 299 -7.77 8.02 -19.62
C LEU A 299 -8.82 8.35 -18.56
N PHE A 300 -9.24 9.63 -18.52
CA PHE A 300 -10.18 10.13 -17.51
C PHE A 300 -11.53 9.40 -17.50
N ASP A 301 -11.98 8.88 -18.65
CA ASP A 301 -13.20 8.07 -18.81
C ASP A 301 -13.02 6.58 -18.47
N GLY A 302 -11.85 6.19 -17.98
CA GLY A 302 -11.50 4.81 -17.63
C GLY A 302 -11.14 3.92 -18.82
N SER A 303 -11.03 4.46 -20.04
CA SER A 303 -10.58 3.68 -21.21
C SER A 303 -9.05 3.48 -21.21
N PHE A 304 -8.57 2.27 -21.52
CA PHE A 304 -7.14 1.95 -21.54
C PHE A 304 -6.41 2.76 -22.61
N ASN A 305 -5.31 3.40 -22.22
CA ASN A 305 -4.44 4.17 -23.11
C ASN A 305 -3.08 4.49 -22.44
N ARG A 306 -1.97 4.43 -23.18
CA ARG A 306 -0.62 4.66 -22.63
C ARG A 306 -0.37 6.07 -22.06
N TYR A 307 -1.14 7.08 -22.47
CA TYR A 307 -0.96 8.45 -21.96
C TYR A 307 -1.32 8.58 -20.48
N GLY A 308 -2.32 7.83 -20.01
CA GLY A 308 -2.81 7.91 -18.64
C GLY A 308 -3.64 9.16 -18.34
N THR A 309 -3.84 9.45 -17.05
CA THR A 309 -4.54 10.62 -16.49
C THR A 309 -3.69 11.24 -15.37
N PRO A 310 -3.60 12.58 -15.23
CA PRO A 310 -2.92 13.21 -14.09
C PRO A 310 -3.57 12.83 -12.75
N TYR A 311 -2.78 12.41 -11.77
CA TYR A 311 -3.26 11.87 -10.51
C TYR A 311 -2.54 12.43 -9.28
N THR A 312 -3.14 12.25 -8.11
CA THR A 312 -2.50 12.49 -6.81
C THR A 312 -2.74 11.30 -5.88
N HIS A 313 -1.77 11.00 -5.00
CA HIS A 313 -1.95 10.00 -3.94
C HIS A 313 -2.83 10.49 -2.79
N LEU A 314 -3.15 11.79 -2.74
CA LEU A 314 -4.00 12.39 -1.73
C LEU A 314 -5.49 12.17 -2.05
N LYS A 315 -6.30 12.00 -1.00
CA LYS A 315 -7.76 12.15 -1.10
C LYS A 315 -8.09 13.58 -0.70
N ILE A 316 -8.70 14.35 -1.60
CA ILE A 316 -9.11 15.73 -1.31
C ILE A 316 -10.60 15.73 -0.92
N THR A 317 -10.88 16.19 0.29
CA THR A 317 -12.21 16.59 0.79
C THR A 317 -12.20 18.07 1.13
N LYS A 318 -13.38 18.67 1.38
CA LYS A 318 -13.52 20.06 1.83
C LYS A 318 -12.56 20.40 2.99
N ASP A 319 -12.48 19.52 3.98
CA ASP A 319 -11.71 19.70 5.21
C ASP A 319 -10.29 19.09 5.15
N SER A 320 -9.84 18.65 3.96
CA SER A 320 -8.52 18.04 3.79
C SER A 320 -7.41 19.08 3.80
N TYR A 321 -6.82 19.32 4.97
CA TYR A 321 -5.65 20.17 5.07
C TYR A 321 -4.38 19.45 4.56
N GLN A 322 -3.64 20.08 3.64
CA GLN A 322 -2.45 19.52 2.97
C GLN A 322 -1.46 20.64 2.61
N ARG A 323 -0.32 20.71 3.29
CA ARG A 323 0.75 21.72 3.05
C ARG A 323 1.40 21.59 1.66
N ASN A 324 1.45 20.39 1.08
CA ASN A 324 1.94 20.15 -0.29
C ASN A 324 0.99 19.23 -1.05
N LEU A 325 0.33 19.76 -2.09
CA LEU A 325 -0.47 18.99 -3.04
C LEU A 325 0.42 18.53 -4.20
N THR A 326 0.82 17.25 -4.21
CA THR A 326 1.59 16.68 -5.33
C THR A 326 0.66 16.10 -6.39
N VAL A 327 0.86 16.49 -7.66
CA VAL A 327 0.16 15.96 -8.84
C VAL A 327 1.17 15.41 -9.84
N PHE A 328 0.95 14.18 -10.27
CA PHE A 328 1.83 13.43 -11.17
C PHE A 328 1.15 13.19 -12.51
N ALA A 329 1.90 13.30 -13.61
CA ALA A 329 1.52 12.74 -14.89
C ALA A 329 2.78 12.36 -15.69
N LYS A 330 2.59 11.72 -16.85
CA LYS A 330 3.73 11.39 -17.73
C LYS A 330 4.24 12.61 -18.48
N ASN A 331 5.55 12.64 -18.71
CA ASN A 331 6.18 13.34 -19.81
C ASN A 331 6.24 12.37 -21.00
N THR A 332 5.44 12.63 -22.03
CA THR A 332 5.34 11.80 -23.25
C THR A 332 6.07 12.40 -24.46
N GLY A 333 6.79 13.51 -24.28
CA GLY A 333 7.63 14.15 -25.31
C GLY A 333 6.89 14.77 -26.50
N ASP A 334 5.57 14.59 -26.60
CA ASP A 334 4.72 15.01 -27.73
C ASP A 334 3.78 16.20 -27.40
N GLY A 335 3.94 16.77 -26.21
CA GLY A 335 3.12 17.86 -25.71
C GLY A 335 1.77 17.44 -25.12
N ARG A 336 1.52 16.14 -24.89
CA ARG A 336 0.37 15.65 -24.11
C ARG A 336 0.74 15.46 -22.64
N MET A 337 -0.26 15.33 -21.77
CA MET A 337 -0.06 15.19 -20.32
C MET A 337 0.85 16.31 -19.80
N PHE A 338 1.80 16.04 -18.89
CA PHE A 338 2.69 17.07 -18.36
C PHE A 338 3.98 17.26 -19.19
N SER A 339 4.03 16.78 -20.45
CA SER A 339 5.20 16.98 -21.34
C SER A 339 5.61 18.45 -21.45
N ASP A 340 4.62 19.34 -21.51
CA ASP A 340 4.83 20.78 -21.61
C ASP A 340 5.45 21.42 -20.35
N LEU A 341 5.56 20.72 -19.21
CA LEU A 341 6.33 21.20 -18.05
C LEU A 341 7.82 21.36 -18.39
N SER A 342 8.33 20.56 -19.35
CA SER A 342 9.71 20.72 -19.85
C SER A 342 10.00 22.10 -20.44
N LYS A 343 8.96 22.86 -20.87
CA LYS A 343 9.12 24.26 -21.31
C LYS A 343 9.59 25.19 -20.20
N TYR A 344 9.26 24.91 -18.94
CA TYR A 344 9.74 25.70 -17.81
C TYR A 344 11.26 25.57 -17.58
N LEU A 345 11.95 24.67 -18.30
CA LEU A 345 13.41 24.62 -18.35
C LEU A 345 14.02 25.75 -19.24
N ASP A 346 13.19 26.59 -19.87
CA ASP A 346 13.58 27.87 -20.47
C ASP A 346 13.08 29.04 -19.60
N ILE A 347 14.01 29.90 -19.16
CA ILE A 347 13.70 31.07 -18.33
C ILE A 347 12.74 32.04 -19.03
N ASN A 348 12.80 32.15 -20.35
CA ASN A 348 11.91 33.02 -21.12
C ASN A 348 10.46 32.50 -21.07
N PHE A 349 10.29 31.17 -21.10
CA PHE A 349 8.98 30.55 -20.94
C PHE A 349 8.45 30.73 -19.52
N TYR A 350 9.28 30.52 -18.49
CA TYR A 350 8.91 30.84 -17.10
C TYR A 350 8.45 32.30 -16.97
N LYS A 351 9.21 33.27 -17.51
CA LYS A 351 8.84 34.70 -17.45
C LYS A 351 7.54 35.02 -18.20
N SER A 352 7.14 34.19 -19.18
CA SER A 352 5.84 34.31 -19.86
C SER A 352 4.65 33.67 -19.13
N SER A 353 4.90 32.74 -18.20
CA SER A 353 3.88 31.98 -17.47
C SER A 353 4.27 31.72 -15.99
N PRO A 354 4.59 32.73 -15.16
CA PRO A 354 5.07 32.53 -13.79
C PRO A 354 3.97 32.09 -12.79
N ILE A 355 2.73 31.92 -13.27
CA ILE A 355 1.52 31.65 -12.49
C ILE A 355 0.76 30.50 -13.16
N LEU A 356 0.19 29.61 -12.36
CA LEU A 356 -0.70 28.54 -12.83
C LEU A 356 -1.96 28.44 -11.95
N SER A 357 -2.99 27.75 -12.44
CA SER A 357 -4.14 27.38 -11.61
C SER A 357 -4.20 25.88 -11.35
N MET A 358 -4.71 25.54 -10.17
CA MET A 358 -5.11 24.19 -9.81
C MET A 358 -6.25 24.31 -8.81
N ASP A 359 -7.45 24.07 -9.32
CA ASP A 359 -8.66 24.12 -8.54
C ASP A 359 -8.91 22.74 -7.93
N THR A 360 -9.32 22.70 -6.67
CA THR A 360 -9.88 21.48 -6.08
C THR A 360 -11.38 21.44 -6.33
N LEU A 361 -12.05 20.31 -6.06
CA LEU A 361 -13.51 20.22 -6.05
C LEU A 361 -14.20 21.33 -5.22
N PHE A 362 -13.53 21.92 -4.23
CA PHE A 362 -14.13 22.82 -3.24
C PHE A 362 -13.60 24.26 -3.29
N THR A 363 -12.47 24.51 -3.97
CA THR A 363 -11.78 25.81 -4.00
C THR A 363 -11.12 26.10 -5.34
N GLU A 364 -11.26 27.33 -5.82
CA GLU A 364 -10.49 27.86 -6.94
C GLU A 364 -9.16 28.44 -6.44
N ASN A 365 -8.02 28.07 -7.04
CA ASN A 365 -6.70 28.50 -6.53
C ASN A 365 -5.71 28.84 -7.66
N ASN A 366 -5.10 30.02 -7.54
CA ASN A 366 -3.93 30.43 -8.31
C ASN A 366 -2.65 30.20 -7.50
N TRP A 367 -1.54 29.90 -8.18
CA TRP A 367 -0.27 29.53 -7.58
C TRP A 367 0.89 30.20 -8.31
N LYS A 368 1.83 30.80 -7.57
CA LYS A 368 3.06 31.43 -8.08
C LYS A 368 4.18 30.42 -8.13
N ILE A 369 4.75 30.15 -9.30
CA ILE A 369 5.83 29.16 -9.44
C ILE A 369 7.08 29.73 -8.77
N PHE A 370 7.71 28.98 -7.85
CA PHE A 370 8.90 29.44 -7.12
C PHE A 370 10.15 28.60 -7.37
N SER A 371 9.98 27.36 -7.83
CA SER A 371 11.09 26.47 -8.20
C SER A 371 10.73 25.58 -9.39
N VAL A 372 11.73 25.30 -10.21
CA VAL A 372 11.68 24.40 -11.38
C VAL A 372 12.98 23.61 -11.42
N PHE A 373 12.92 22.28 -11.57
CA PHE A 373 14.12 21.45 -11.65
C PHE A 373 13.91 20.11 -12.35
N LYS A 374 15.02 19.44 -12.68
CA LYS A 374 15.05 18.03 -13.09
C LYS A 374 15.30 17.15 -11.86
N TYR A 375 14.79 15.92 -11.89
CA TYR A 375 14.90 14.97 -10.79
C TYR A 375 15.23 13.58 -11.32
N SER A 376 16.27 12.97 -10.75
CA SER A 376 16.84 11.67 -11.11
C SER A 376 17.24 10.88 -9.85
N GLU A 377 17.92 9.74 -10.01
CA GLU A 377 18.35 8.89 -8.88
C GLU A 377 19.30 9.62 -7.91
N ASN A 378 19.19 9.29 -6.61
CA ASN A 378 19.84 9.97 -5.48
C ASN A 378 19.54 11.48 -5.36
N PRO A 379 18.26 11.88 -5.26
CA PRO A 379 17.84 13.27 -5.23
C PRO A 379 18.11 13.98 -3.87
N PRO A 380 18.32 15.31 -3.87
CA PRO A 380 18.62 16.11 -2.67
C PRO A 380 17.39 16.44 -1.80
N VAL A 381 16.17 16.29 -2.33
CA VAL A 381 14.91 16.62 -1.67
C VAL A 381 13.82 15.64 -2.11
N ASP A 382 12.96 15.19 -1.20
CA ASP A 382 11.73 14.49 -1.55
C ASP A 382 10.66 15.53 -1.92
N TYR A 383 10.45 15.80 -3.21
CA TYR A 383 9.42 16.75 -3.68
C TYR A 383 8.00 16.25 -3.43
N ALA A 384 7.81 14.94 -3.25
CA ALA A 384 6.51 14.32 -3.08
C ALA A 384 6.06 14.30 -1.61
N LYS A 385 6.88 14.83 -0.69
CA LYS A 385 6.55 14.95 0.73
C LYS A 385 5.30 15.83 0.95
N THR A 386 4.20 15.20 1.35
CA THR A 386 2.92 15.88 1.65
C THR A 386 2.73 16.19 3.14
N SER A 387 3.33 15.37 4.01
CA SER A 387 3.24 15.49 5.47
C SER A 387 4.48 16.16 6.05
N PHE A 388 4.25 17.16 6.91
CA PHE A 388 5.31 17.88 7.63
C PHE A 388 5.03 17.83 9.13
N PHE A 389 6.10 17.68 9.91
CA PHE A 389 6.02 17.53 11.35
C PHE A 389 5.78 18.86 12.07
N ASN A 390 6.27 19.97 11.52
CA ASN A 390 5.99 21.32 11.96
C ASN A 390 6.41 22.34 10.89
N ASP A 391 6.11 23.60 11.16
CA ASP A 391 6.43 24.78 10.36
C ASP A 391 7.92 24.93 10.01
N ALA A 392 8.84 24.55 10.90
CA ALA A 392 10.27 24.62 10.62
C ALA A 392 10.73 23.51 9.66
N GLU A 393 10.16 22.30 9.75
CA GLU A 393 10.41 21.21 8.80
C GLU A 393 9.79 21.52 7.42
N PHE A 394 8.64 22.19 7.40
CA PHE A 394 8.05 22.68 6.16
C PHE A 394 8.92 23.78 5.52
N MET A 395 9.40 24.76 6.30
CA MET A 395 10.32 25.79 5.82
C MET A 395 11.67 25.24 5.35
N ASP A 396 12.22 24.22 6.00
CA ASP A 396 13.41 23.48 5.52
C ASP A 396 13.13 22.81 4.17
N HIS A 397 11.96 22.20 3.98
CA HIS A 397 11.56 21.64 2.69
C HIS A 397 11.36 22.73 1.61
N LEU A 398 10.72 23.87 1.93
CA LEU A 398 10.59 25.00 1.01
C LEU A 398 11.95 25.56 0.59
N LYS A 399 12.89 25.72 1.55
CA LYS A 399 14.29 26.10 1.28
C LYS A 399 14.99 25.08 0.37
N LYS A 400 14.80 23.77 0.59
CA LYS A 400 15.38 22.71 -0.26
C LYS A 400 14.80 22.70 -1.66
N LEU A 401 13.48 22.85 -1.83
CA LEU A 401 12.83 23.00 -3.13
C LEU A 401 13.36 24.24 -3.88
N SER A 402 13.50 25.37 -3.19
CA SER A 402 14.08 26.59 -3.75
C SER A 402 15.56 26.42 -4.13
N ALA A 403 16.36 25.74 -3.32
CA ALA A 403 17.77 25.47 -3.60
C ALA A 403 17.98 24.52 -4.80
N CYS A 404 17.05 23.60 -5.06
CA CYS A 404 17.07 22.74 -6.25
C CYS A 404 16.71 23.49 -7.54
N SER A 405 16.07 24.66 -7.44
CA SER A 405 15.59 25.43 -8.59
C SER A 405 16.72 25.81 -9.54
N ILE A 406 16.48 25.71 -10.85
CA ILE A 406 17.36 26.33 -11.87
C ILE A 406 17.21 27.86 -11.93
N TYR A 407 16.25 28.45 -11.21
CA TYR A 407 16.03 29.90 -11.14
C TYR A 407 15.99 30.43 -9.70
N SER A 408 16.57 31.62 -9.50
CA SER A 408 16.19 32.49 -8.39
C SER A 408 14.88 33.21 -8.75
N THR A 409 13.89 33.21 -7.85
CA THR A 409 12.59 33.83 -8.08
C THR A 409 12.24 34.79 -6.93
N PRO A 410 11.45 35.86 -7.18
CA PRO A 410 11.03 36.82 -6.15
C PRO A 410 9.80 36.35 -5.36
N VAL A 411 9.43 35.07 -5.44
CA VAL A 411 8.26 34.51 -4.75
C VAL A 411 8.66 34.19 -3.31
N ASP A 412 8.06 34.90 -2.37
CA ASP A 412 8.25 34.69 -0.94
C ASP A 412 7.55 33.42 -0.45
N LEU A 413 8.15 32.81 0.57
CA LEU A 413 7.82 31.48 1.10
C LEU A 413 7.74 31.56 2.64
N ASN A 414 6.57 31.27 3.20
CA ASN A 414 6.30 31.28 4.64
C ASN A 414 5.90 29.90 5.16
N SER A 415 5.89 29.71 6.48
CA SER A 415 5.56 28.42 7.10
C SER A 415 4.07 28.08 7.12
N ASP A 416 3.21 29.07 6.90
CA ASP A 416 1.75 28.97 6.80
C ASP A 416 1.23 28.80 5.36
N ASP A 417 2.13 28.81 4.36
CA ASP A 417 1.76 28.64 2.95
C ASP A 417 1.30 27.20 2.63
N ASP A 418 0.39 27.09 1.66
CA ASP A 418 0.18 25.84 0.92
C ASP A 418 1.04 25.88 -0.36
N ILE A 419 1.67 24.75 -0.72
CA ILE A 419 2.34 24.56 -2.02
C ILE A 419 1.68 23.47 -2.86
N LEU A 420 1.96 23.54 -4.17
CA LEU A 420 1.55 22.60 -5.19
C LEU A 420 2.79 22.15 -5.95
N THR A 421 2.95 20.84 -6.12
CA THR A 421 4.08 20.24 -6.82
C THR A 421 3.57 19.46 -8.03
N LEU A 422 3.98 19.86 -9.24
CA LEU A 422 3.65 19.17 -10.49
C LEU A 422 4.85 18.36 -10.97
N ALA A 423 4.67 17.07 -11.18
CA ALA A 423 5.72 16.14 -11.59
C ALA A 423 5.41 15.50 -12.95
N ALA A 424 6.26 15.77 -13.96
CA ALA A 424 6.19 15.16 -15.28
C ALA A 424 7.20 14.01 -15.38
N ASN A 425 6.77 12.79 -15.12
CA ASN A 425 7.63 11.60 -15.10
C ASN A 425 8.01 11.19 -16.54
N GLY A 426 9.28 11.38 -16.90
CA GLY A 426 9.88 10.93 -18.17
C GLY A 426 10.72 9.66 -18.01
N GLU A 427 11.37 9.22 -19.10
CA GLU A 427 12.22 8.02 -19.10
C GLU A 427 13.63 8.28 -18.51
N GLU A 428 14.19 9.48 -18.70
CA GLU A 428 15.52 9.86 -18.19
C GLU A 428 15.46 10.62 -16.85
N TYR A 429 14.46 11.48 -16.67
CA TYR A 429 14.25 12.32 -15.48
C TYR A 429 12.80 12.76 -15.37
N THR A 430 12.38 13.09 -14.15
CA THR A 430 11.13 13.83 -13.89
C THR A 430 11.41 15.33 -13.97
N VAL A 431 10.54 16.10 -14.64
CA VAL A 431 10.52 17.57 -14.49
C VAL A 431 9.59 17.93 -13.35
N VAL A 432 10.09 18.69 -12.38
CA VAL A 432 9.36 19.13 -11.19
C VAL A 432 9.16 20.64 -11.26
N VAL A 433 7.93 21.10 -11.05
CA VAL A 433 7.55 22.51 -10.97
C VAL A 433 6.78 22.71 -9.67
N THR A 434 7.28 23.56 -8.76
CA THR A 434 6.61 23.84 -7.48
C THR A 434 6.12 25.28 -7.40
N ALA A 435 4.90 25.45 -6.92
CA ALA A 435 4.21 26.73 -6.85
C ALA A 435 3.59 26.98 -5.48
N ARG A 436 3.67 28.22 -4.99
CA ARG A 436 3.17 28.69 -3.70
C ARG A 436 1.80 29.34 -3.93
N LYS A 437 0.80 28.98 -3.13
CA LYS A 437 -0.59 29.46 -3.27
C LYS A 437 -0.69 30.98 -3.12
N VAL A 438 -1.46 31.64 -3.98
CA VAL A 438 -1.75 33.08 -3.82
C VAL A 438 -2.61 33.27 -2.56
N ARG A 439 -2.11 34.06 -1.60
CA ARG A 439 -2.76 34.25 -0.30
C ARG A 439 -4.01 35.12 -0.46
N LYS A 440 -4.95 35.02 0.48
CA LYS A 440 -6.24 35.72 0.41
C LYS A 440 -6.05 37.25 0.43
N GLY A 441 -6.32 37.90 -0.69
CA GLY A 441 -6.13 39.36 -0.88
C GLY A 441 -4.76 39.76 -1.45
N GLU A 442 -3.87 38.80 -1.72
CA GLU A 442 -2.61 39.02 -2.42
C GLU A 442 -2.84 39.15 -3.94
N SER A 443 -2.04 39.98 -4.62
CA SER A 443 -2.00 39.96 -6.09
C SER A 443 -1.31 38.70 -6.60
N ALA A 444 -1.89 38.05 -7.61
CA ALA A 444 -1.27 36.91 -8.29
C ALA A 444 0.03 37.28 -9.05
N TYR A 445 0.31 38.58 -9.26
CA TYR A 445 1.49 39.06 -9.96
C TYR A 445 2.83 38.54 -9.39
N VAL A 446 3.79 38.30 -10.30
CA VAL A 446 5.18 37.93 -10.03
C VAL A 446 6.08 38.90 -10.80
N ASP A 447 7.10 39.45 -10.15
CA ASP A 447 8.04 40.40 -10.74
C ASP A 447 9.10 39.68 -11.59
N VAL A 448 8.73 39.35 -12.84
CA VAL A 448 9.56 38.52 -13.73
C VAL A 448 10.89 39.14 -14.15
N GLU A 449 11.09 40.45 -13.94
CA GLU A 449 12.41 41.07 -14.16
C GLU A 449 13.42 40.68 -13.07
N ARG A 450 12.95 40.38 -11.85
CA ARG A 450 13.77 39.89 -10.72
C ARG A 450 14.04 38.38 -10.76
N VAL A 451 13.73 37.72 -11.87
CA VAL A 451 13.97 36.27 -12.07
C VAL A 451 15.23 36.10 -12.90
N ASP A 452 16.18 35.32 -12.39
CA ASP A 452 17.44 34.98 -13.06
C ASP A 452 17.78 33.51 -12.80
N ASN A 453 18.75 32.97 -13.53
CA ASN A 453 19.27 31.63 -13.36
C ASN A 453 19.92 31.50 -11.97
N ASN A 454 19.70 30.37 -11.29
CA ASN A 454 20.36 30.08 -10.03
C ASN A 454 21.85 29.82 -10.29
N PRO A 455 22.79 30.57 -9.68
CA PRO A 455 24.23 30.34 -9.87
C PRO A 455 24.72 29.02 -9.26
N VAL A 456 23.94 28.37 -8.40
CA VAL A 456 24.22 27.02 -7.89
C VAL A 456 23.73 25.99 -8.92
N ASN A 457 24.65 25.33 -9.60
CA ASN A 457 24.32 24.29 -10.57
C ASN A 457 23.74 23.04 -9.87
N PRO A 458 22.49 22.62 -10.13
CA PRO A 458 21.89 21.47 -9.47
C PRO A 458 22.38 20.11 -10.01
N ASP A 459 23.03 20.06 -11.18
CA ASP A 459 23.57 18.80 -11.75
C ASP A 459 24.79 18.26 -10.97
N SER A 460 25.34 19.01 -9.99
CA SER A 460 26.45 18.61 -9.10
C SER A 460 26.02 18.46 -7.63
N SER A 461 25.78 17.21 -7.20
CA SER A 461 25.30 16.90 -5.83
C SER A 461 26.27 17.27 -4.69
N SER A 462 27.57 17.46 -4.99
CA SER A 462 28.58 18.03 -4.08
C SER A 462 28.31 19.48 -3.72
N ASP A 463 27.78 20.25 -4.67
CA ASP A 463 27.76 21.70 -4.61
C ASP A 463 26.44 22.16 -3.97
N LEU A 464 25.34 21.46 -4.30
CA LEU A 464 24.05 21.66 -3.66
C LEU A 464 24.06 21.24 -2.18
N SER A 465 24.75 20.17 -1.81
CA SER A 465 24.85 19.73 -0.40
C SER A 465 25.72 20.68 0.46
N SER A 466 26.79 21.24 -0.11
CA SER A 466 27.58 22.29 0.55
C SER A 466 26.83 23.63 0.60
N TYR A 467 26.09 24.02 -0.45
CA TYR A 467 25.25 25.23 -0.46
C TYR A 467 24.08 25.17 0.53
N ILE A 468 23.39 24.01 0.65
CA ILE A 468 22.39 23.77 1.69
C ILE A 468 23.04 23.91 3.08
N SER A 469 24.24 23.35 3.27
CA SER A 469 24.97 23.48 4.54
C SER A 469 25.32 24.93 4.88
N SER A 470 25.80 25.74 3.91
CA SER A 470 26.17 27.14 4.13
C SER A 470 24.96 28.06 4.32
N SER A 471 23.86 27.83 3.59
CA SER A 471 22.63 28.63 3.73
C SER A 471 21.89 28.35 5.05
N ILE A 472 21.97 27.12 5.56
CA ILE A 472 21.56 26.80 6.94
C ILE A 472 22.47 27.52 7.94
N TYR A 473 23.79 27.48 7.79
CA TYR A 473 24.73 28.13 8.72
C TYR A 473 24.56 29.66 8.76
N SER A 474 24.31 30.28 7.60
CA SER A 474 23.99 31.72 7.51
C SER A 474 22.59 32.06 8.06
N SER A 475 21.67 31.09 8.16
CA SER A 475 20.38 31.28 8.82
C SER A 475 20.49 31.26 10.36
N THR A 476 21.60 30.72 10.91
CA THR A 476 21.78 30.58 12.37
C THR A 476 22.54 31.73 13.05
N VAL A 477 22.84 32.82 12.35
CA VAL A 477 23.61 33.96 12.89
C VAL A 477 22.99 35.33 12.52
N THR A 478 21.65 35.44 12.55
CA THR A 478 20.95 36.75 12.52
C THR A 478 19.62 36.72 13.26
N GLU A 479 19.62 36.72 14.61
CA GLU A 479 18.47 37.23 15.39
C GLU A 479 18.83 37.56 16.85
N SER A 480 19.43 38.74 17.07
CA SER A 480 19.26 39.58 18.28
C SER A 480 20.23 40.77 18.27
N GLU A 481 19.71 41.96 17.95
CA GLU A 481 19.93 43.20 18.72
C GLU A 481 19.02 44.29 18.13
N ASP A 482 18.03 44.71 18.91
CA ASP A 482 17.10 45.78 18.56
C ASP A 482 17.68 47.14 18.97
N SER A 483 17.18 48.21 18.36
CA SER A 483 17.84 49.52 18.37
C SER A 483 18.05 50.18 19.74
N ASP A 484 19.22 50.80 19.95
CA ASP A 484 19.28 52.17 20.49
C ASP A 484 20.42 52.98 19.84
N SER A 485 20.42 54.30 19.98
CA SER A 485 21.04 55.23 19.02
C SER A 485 22.24 56.05 19.54
N ALA A 486 23.35 56.09 18.77
CA ALA A 486 24.34 57.18 18.76
C ALA A 486 25.33 57.11 17.57
N GLU A 487 26.00 58.24 17.31
CA GLU A 487 26.74 58.66 16.11
C GLU A 487 28.09 57.95 15.77
N LEU A 488 28.51 58.13 14.51
CA LEU A 488 29.87 57.92 13.91
C LEU A 488 30.95 58.83 14.58
N PRO A 489 32.30 58.71 14.31
CA PRO A 489 32.98 58.07 13.15
C PRO A 489 34.37 57.37 13.38
N ALA A 490 34.88 56.73 12.29
CA ALA A 490 36.22 56.98 11.66
C ALA A 490 37.31 55.86 11.58
N HIS A 491 37.96 55.80 10.39
CA HIS A 491 39.27 55.21 10.00
C HIS A 491 39.41 53.65 10.00
N MET A 492 39.85 53.00 8.91
CA MET A 492 41.22 52.88 8.32
C MET A 492 42.22 52.25 9.31
N GLU A 493 43.04 51.23 8.98
CA GLU A 493 43.46 50.57 7.72
C GLU A 493 43.87 49.08 8.04
N LYS A 494 44.31 48.15 7.17
CA LYS A 494 44.86 48.18 5.79
C LYS A 494 44.62 46.84 5.01
N GLU A 495 45.48 46.53 4.04
CA GLU A 495 45.47 45.41 3.07
C GLU A 495 46.37 44.22 3.50
N LEU A 496 46.13 43.02 2.96
CA LEU A 496 47.02 42.40 1.94
C LEU A 496 46.44 41.09 1.38
N GLN A 497 46.83 40.74 0.15
CA GLN A 497 46.37 39.56 -0.62
C GLN A 497 47.56 38.68 -1.06
N ASP A 498 47.22 37.45 -1.49
CA ASP A 498 47.99 36.58 -2.40
C ASP A 498 49.36 36.04 -1.87
N GLU A 499 49.93 34.94 -2.40
CA GLU A 499 49.61 34.17 -3.61
C GLU A 499 49.81 32.64 -3.40
N GLN A 500 49.42 31.83 -4.39
CA GLN A 500 49.56 30.36 -4.41
C GLN A 500 51.01 29.92 -4.76
N ASN A 501 51.40 28.64 -4.52
CA ASN A 501 51.61 27.61 -5.59
C ASN A 501 52.20 26.24 -5.10
N ILE A 502 52.05 25.18 -5.94
CA ILE A 502 52.74 23.84 -6.02
C ILE A 502 53.04 23.10 -4.69
N GLY A 503 52.38 22.00 -4.28
CA GLY A 503 52.23 20.69 -4.96
C GLY A 503 53.26 19.64 -4.46
N GLY A 504 52.93 18.34 -4.27
CA GLY A 504 54.03 17.35 -4.03
C GLY A 504 53.87 15.89 -3.54
N GLY A 505 52.72 15.39 -3.06
CA GLY A 505 52.42 13.93 -2.96
C GLY A 505 53.20 12.98 -1.99
N SER A 506 52.70 11.72 -1.93
CA SER A 506 53.28 10.48 -1.33
C SER A 506 53.39 10.32 0.22
N GLY A 507 52.88 9.20 0.77
CA GLY A 507 53.55 8.54 1.92
C GLY A 507 52.75 7.88 3.07
N GLY A 508 51.98 6.83 2.79
CA GLY A 508 51.46 5.74 3.66
C GLY A 508 51.70 5.59 5.18
N PHE A 509 50.64 5.05 5.82
CA PHE A 509 50.60 4.01 6.89
C PHE A 509 50.87 4.31 8.39
N ILE A 510 50.03 3.66 9.23
CA ILE A 510 50.32 3.08 10.58
C ILE A 510 50.49 4.09 11.75
N GLU A 511 49.95 3.92 12.97
CA GLU A 511 49.19 2.82 13.63
C GLU A 511 48.20 3.34 14.72
N GLN A 512 47.33 2.45 15.23
CA GLN A 512 46.67 2.60 16.56
C GLN A 512 47.17 1.50 17.51
N PRO A 513 47.51 1.81 18.79
CA PRO A 513 47.69 0.81 19.84
C PRO A 513 46.35 0.39 20.51
N PRO A 514 46.28 -0.82 21.13
CA PRO A 514 45.03 -1.48 21.54
C PRO A 514 44.68 -1.31 23.06
N PRO A 515 43.53 -1.84 23.56
CA PRO A 515 42.98 -1.49 24.88
C PRO A 515 43.48 -2.37 26.06
N LEU A 516 43.05 -2.03 27.28
CA LEU A 516 43.28 -2.77 28.52
C LEU A 516 41.96 -3.27 29.16
N THR A 517 42.06 -4.28 30.02
CA THR A 517 40.95 -5.10 30.55
C THR A 517 40.60 -4.82 32.02
N GLU A 518 39.56 -5.48 32.53
CA GLU A 518 39.10 -5.43 33.92
C GLU A 518 40.07 -6.12 34.93
N ASP A 519 39.75 -5.94 36.22
CA ASP A 519 40.42 -6.42 37.45
C ASP A 519 41.73 -5.73 37.91
N GLU A 520 41.63 -4.78 38.86
CA GLU A 520 42.11 -5.00 40.25
C GLU A 520 41.66 -3.90 41.29
N VAL A 521 41.19 -4.38 42.44
CA VAL A 521 41.35 -3.87 43.83
C VAL A 521 41.11 -2.38 44.22
N ARG A 522 40.06 -2.21 45.04
CA ARG A 522 39.78 -1.18 46.10
C ARG A 522 40.96 -0.31 46.62
N SER A 523 40.72 0.98 46.92
CA SER A 523 40.48 1.46 48.32
C SER A 523 40.40 3.00 48.53
N ASN A 524 39.79 3.37 49.68
CA ASN A 524 39.93 4.60 50.49
C ASN A 524 39.28 5.95 50.06
N LEU A 525 38.31 6.37 50.89
CA LEU A 525 37.93 7.77 51.18
C LEU A 525 38.90 8.40 52.21
N PRO A 526 38.80 9.73 52.42
CA PRO A 526 38.82 10.31 53.77
C PRO A 526 37.49 11.00 54.15
N SER A 527 37.27 11.27 55.44
CA SER A 527 35.95 11.59 56.03
C SER A 527 35.95 12.86 56.90
N SER A 528 34.78 13.50 57.09
CA SER A 528 34.29 14.19 58.31
C SER A 528 33.10 15.14 57.97
N SER A 529 32.17 15.50 58.87
CA SER A 529 31.92 15.09 60.27
C SER A 529 30.42 15.24 60.63
N GLN A 530 30.00 14.62 61.75
CA GLN A 530 28.63 14.62 62.32
C GLN A 530 28.62 15.42 63.67
N PRO A 531 27.48 15.64 64.38
CA PRO A 531 26.96 14.60 65.32
C PRO A 531 25.46 14.65 65.77
N SER A 532 24.92 13.46 66.15
CA SER A 532 23.97 13.18 67.29
C SER A 532 22.53 13.81 67.32
N SER A 533 21.52 13.27 68.03
CA SER A 533 21.46 12.24 69.11
C SER A 533 20.21 11.32 69.06
N GLU A 534 20.13 10.32 69.96
CA GLU A 534 19.23 9.13 69.94
C GLU A 534 18.14 9.10 71.09
N PRO A 535 17.67 7.96 71.67
CA PRO A 535 16.96 6.77 71.13
C PRO A 535 15.64 6.38 71.88
N SER A 536 14.92 5.36 71.38
CA SER A 536 13.98 4.52 72.17
C SER A 536 13.74 3.12 71.52
N SER A 537 13.26 2.11 72.28
CA SER A 537 12.96 0.73 71.76
C SER A 537 12.09 -0.13 72.69
N ASN A 538 11.40 -1.17 72.15
CA ASN A 538 11.41 -2.59 72.63
C ASN A 538 10.32 -3.50 71.96
N THR A 539 10.53 -4.82 72.07
CA THR A 539 9.76 -5.98 71.50
C THR A 539 9.20 -6.87 72.67
N PRO A 540 8.80 -8.19 72.60
CA PRO A 540 8.65 -9.21 71.51
C PRO A 540 7.38 -10.16 71.59
N THR A 541 7.38 -11.25 70.77
CA THR A 541 6.73 -12.61 70.96
C THR A 541 5.19 -12.80 70.85
N SER A 542 4.61 -13.97 70.47
CA SER A 542 5.11 -15.32 70.05
C SER A 542 4.07 -16.18 69.27
N TYR A 543 4.52 -17.27 68.61
CA TYR A 543 3.74 -18.36 67.95
C TYR A 543 3.04 -19.35 68.94
N PRO A 544 2.05 -20.20 68.50
CA PRO A 544 2.32 -21.58 68.00
C PRO A 544 1.37 -22.10 66.87
N SER A 545 1.46 -23.39 66.51
CA SER A 545 0.95 -24.01 65.25
C SER A 545 -0.06 -25.18 65.40
N GLY A 546 -0.75 -25.53 64.30
CA GLY A 546 -1.61 -26.73 64.07
C GLY A 546 -2.57 -26.44 62.88
N GLY A 547 -2.97 -27.33 61.95
CA GLY A 547 -3.06 -28.80 61.91
C GLY A 547 -4.51 -29.24 62.26
N THR A 548 -5.27 -30.03 61.49
CA THR A 548 -5.09 -30.82 60.25
C THR A 548 -6.47 -31.24 59.67
N GLY A 549 -6.58 -31.59 58.38
CA GLY A 549 -7.48 -32.68 57.91
C GLY A 549 -8.88 -32.38 57.31
N GLU A 550 -9.02 -32.74 56.03
CA GLU A 550 -10.00 -33.72 55.47
C GLU A 550 -11.55 -33.56 55.47
N THR A 551 -12.10 -33.56 54.24
CA THR A 551 -13.09 -34.56 53.71
C THR A 551 -14.64 -34.35 53.79
N SER A 552 -15.17 -33.78 52.69
CA SER A 552 -16.38 -34.15 51.89
C SER A 552 -17.82 -34.30 52.45
N SER A 553 -18.77 -33.61 51.76
CA SER A 553 -20.12 -34.10 51.31
C SER A 553 -21.22 -34.41 52.38
N GLN A 554 -22.55 -34.49 52.12
CA GLN A 554 -23.39 -34.39 50.90
C GLN A 554 -24.90 -34.15 51.25
N THR A 555 -25.67 -33.38 50.45
CA THR A 555 -27.18 -33.40 50.32
C THR A 555 -28.05 -33.06 51.58
N SER A 556 -29.38 -32.79 51.55
CA SER A 556 -30.45 -32.85 50.50
C SER A 556 -31.70 -31.98 50.83
N GLN A 557 -32.45 -31.51 49.80
CA GLN A 557 -33.94 -31.26 49.73
C GLN A 557 -34.61 -30.27 50.74
N SER A 558 -35.80 -29.65 50.54
CA SER A 558 -36.71 -29.25 49.42
C SER A 558 -37.74 -28.23 50.02
N SER A 559 -38.64 -27.45 49.37
CA SER A 559 -39.55 -27.66 48.21
C SER A 559 -40.40 -26.39 47.89
N ASP A 560 -40.91 -26.24 46.64
CA ASP A 560 -42.24 -25.70 46.21
C ASP A 560 -42.60 -24.17 46.35
N ILE A 561 -42.90 -23.39 45.28
CA ILE A 561 -44.17 -23.19 44.46
C ILE A 561 -45.16 -22.15 45.08
N SER A 562 -45.85 -21.20 44.40
CA SER A 562 -45.79 -20.62 43.02
C SER A 562 -46.78 -19.42 42.81
N SER A 563 -46.50 -18.54 41.82
CA SER A 563 -47.45 -17.78 40.92
C SER A 563 -48.41 -16.66 41.37
N SER A 564 -48.61 -15.69 40.45
CA SER A 564 -49.54 -14.52 40.46
C SER A 564 -50.99 -14.83 40.01
N PRO A 565 -51.88 -13.81 39.85
CA PRO A 565 -52.29 -13.39 38.49
C PRO A 565 -52.68 -11.89 38.27
N ASP A 566 -52.99 -11.57 37.00
CA ASP A 566 -53.65 -10.39 36.34
C ASP A 566 -54.87 -9.71 37.04
N SER A 567 -55.43 -8.53 36.67
CA SER A 567 -55.15 -7.38 35.73
C SER A 567 -56.17 -6.21 36.06
N SER A 568 -56.58 -5.17 35.29
CA SER A 568 -56.42 -4.66 33.90
C SER A 568 -56.84 -3.17 33.70
N ASP A 569 -56.43 -2.57 32.55
CA ASP A 569 -57.10 -1.60 31.64
C ASP A 569 -57.59 -0.14 31.97
N ALA A 570 -57.58 0.66 30.88
CA ALA A 570 -58.45 1.81 30.50
C ALA A 570 -58.23 3.31 30.93
N LYS A 571 -57.38 4.01 30.15
CA LYS A 571 -57.48 5.39 29.57
C LYS A 571 -58.38 6.52 30.16
N SER A 572 -57.82 7.75 30.19
CA SER A 572 -58.52 9.04 29.89
C SER A 572 -57.54 10.16 29.47
N GLN A 573 -58.01 11.22 28.77
CA GLN A 573 -57.24 12.43 28.34
C GLN A 573 -57.94 13.73 28.86
N PRO A 574 -57.74 14.96 28.30
CA PRO A 574 -56.69 15.93 28.70
C PRO A 574 -57.23 17.32 29.10
N SER A 575 -56.36 18.26 29.55
CA SER A 575 -56.68 19.70 29.60
C SER A 575 -55.42 20.61 29.66
N SER A 576 -55.53 21.87 29.21
CA SER A 576 -54.48 22.91 29.15
C SER A 576 -54.70 24.00 30.23
N GLY A 577 -53.69 24.43 30.99
CA GLY A 577 -52.75 25.54 30.69
C GLY A 577 -53.04 26.76 31.61
N PRO A 578 -52.27 27.88 31.62
CA PRO A 578 -50.95 28.15 31.04
C PRO A 578 -49.95 28.90 32.00
N THR A 579 -48.73 29.18 31.51
CA THR A 579 -47.82 30.30 31.88
C THR A 579 -47.32 30.49 33.34
N SER A 580 -46.03 30.23 33.55
CA SER A 580 -45.05 31.26 33.98
C SER A 580 -43.62 30.84 33.57
N SER A 581 -42.70 31.78 33.42
CA SER A 581 -41.37 31.56 32.83
C SER A 581 -40.25 32.18 33.66
N GLU A 582 -39.22 31.39 33.98
CA GLU A 582 -37.91 31.87 34.45
C GLU A 582 -36.80 31.36 33.51
N PRO A 583 -35.66 32.05 33.40
CA PRO A 583 -34.71 31.83 32.31
C PRO A 583 -33.82 30.60 32.53
N THR A 584 -33.75 29.72 31.52
CA THR A 584 -32.81 28.60 31.48
C THR A 584 -31.37 29.11 31.46
N SER A 585 -30.51 28.56 32.32
CA SER A 585 -29.07 28.74 32.22
C SER A 585 -28.54 28.18 30.90
N SER A 586 -27.74 28.95 30.17
CA SER A 586 -27.05 28.47 28.98
C SER A 586 -25.99 27.44 29.36
N GLU A 587 -26.31 26.15 29.23
CA GLU A 587 -25.28 25.10 29.20
C GLU A 587 -24.34 25.36 28.03
N LEU A 588 -23.03 25.23 28.28
CA LEU A 588 -22.03 25.24 27.22
C LEU A 588 -22.23 24.01 26.33
N PRO A 589 -22.02 24.08 25.00
CA PRO A 589 -22.15 22.92 24.14
C PRO A 589 -21.20 21.81 24.60
N THR A 590 -21.76 20.67 25.01
CA THR A 590 -20.99 19.44 25.24
C THR A 590 -20.25 19.10 23.93
N PRO A 591 -18.91 18.94 23.93
CA PRO A 591 -18.18 18.68 22.71
C PRO A 591 -18.66 17.37 22.07
N GLU A 592 -18.85 17.38 20.75
CA GLU A 592 -19.37 16.22 20.03
C GLU A 592 -18.45 15.00 20.22
N PRO A 593 -19.01 13.80 20.41
CA PRO A 593 -18.23 12.60 20.65
C PRO A 593 -17.40 12.24 19.41
N VAL A 594 -16.07 12.35 19.52
CA VAL A 594 -15.16 12.00 18.43
C VAL A 594 -15.38 10.55 18.00
N ILE A 595 -15.79 10.37 16.75
CA ILE A 595 -15.96 9.05 16.13
C ILE A 595 -14.63 8.62 15.51
N LEU A 596 -14.21 7.39 15.79
CA LEU A 596 -13.07 6.75 15.12
C LEU A 596 -13.56 5.57 14.28
N SER A 597 -12.87 5.33 13.17
CA SER A 597 -12.99 4.11 12.36
C SER A 597 -11.66 3.39 12.33
N VAL A 598 -11.65 2.10 12.68
CA VAL A 598 -10.44 1.26 12.75
C VAL A 598 -10.69 -0.09 12.11
N LYS A 599 -9.63 -0.78 11.69
CA LYS A 599 -9.72 -2.17 11.21
C LYS A 599 -9.24 -3.12 12.30
N ASN A 600 -10.11 -4.01 12.76
CA ASN A 600 -9.74 -5.06 13.71
C ASN A 600 -8.78 -6.04 13.01
N GLN A 601 -7.53 -6.11 13.46
CA GLN A 601 -6.48 -6.89 12.77
C GLN A 601 -6.72 -8.41 12.79
N TYR A 602 -7.51 -8.91 13.76
CA TYR A 602 -7.77 -10.34 13.92
C TYR A 602 -8.92 -10.84 13.04
N THR A 603 -9.90 -9.97 12.75
CA THR A 603 -11.12 -10.33 11.98
C THR A 603 -11.19 -9.66 10.61
N GLY A 604 -10.32 -8.68 10.34
CA GLY A 604 -10.34 -7.86 9.13
C GLY A 604 -11.51 -6.86 9.03
N LYS A 605 -12.48 -6.90 9.97
CA LYS A 605 -13.66 -6.04 9.97
C LYS A 605 -13.32 -4.60 10.34
N ILE A 606 -14.04 -3.65 9.76
CA ILE A 606 -14.02 -2.25 10.18
C ILE A 606 -14.95 -2.11 11.40
N VAL A 607 -14.48 -1.40 12.42
CA VAL A 607 -15.25 -1.01 13.62
C VAL A 607 -15.27 0.52 13.66
N THR A 608 -16.46 1.10 13.76
CA THR A 608 -16.68 2.55 13.83
C THR A 608 -17.55 2.86 15.04
N GLY A 609 -17.17 3.86 15.84
CA GLY A 609 -17.85 4.21 17.08
C GLY A 609 -17.14 5.31 17.87
N ASN A 610 -17.56 5.53 19.11
CA ASN A 610 -16.94 6.51 20.02
C ASN A 610 -15.45 6.17 20.22
N ALA A 611 -14.59 7.20 20.18
CA ALA A 611 -13.16 7.07 20.42
C ALA A 611 -12.85 6.27 21.70
N THR A 612 -13.56 6.55 22.79
CA THR A 612 -13.30 5.98 24.12
C THR A 612 -13.57 4.48 24.16
N ASP A 613 -14.65 4.02 23.53
CA ASP A 613 -15.00 2.59 23.44
C ASP A 613 -14.01 1.82 22.56
N ILE A 614 -13.53 2.45 21.48
CA ILE A 614 -12.50 1.88 20.60
C ILE A 614 -11.14 1.82 21.31
N ILE A 615 -10.76 2.87 22.04
CA ILE A 615 -9.53 2.89 22.85
C ILE A 615 -9.58 1.81 23.93
N ALA A 616 -10.71 1.65 24.65
CA ALA A 616 -10.87 0.61 25.67
C ALA A 616 -10.66 -0.81 25.09
N GLN A 617 -11.21 -1.08 23.89
CA GLN A 617 -11.03 -2.36 23.18
C GLN A 617 -9.58 -2.60 22.74
N ILE A 618 -8.85 -1.55 22.37
CA ILE A 618 -7.44 -1.65 21.96
C ILE A 618 -6.55 -1.88 23.18
N ILE A 619 -6.68 -1.10 24.26
CA ILE A 619 -5.79 -1.24 25.43
C ILE A 619 -5.98 -2.55 26.20
N GLU A 620 -7.18 -3.14 26.18
CA GLU A 620 -7.42 -4.50 26.73
C GLU A 620 -6.83 -5.61 25.85
N ALA A 621 -6.60 -5.34 24.56
CA ALA A 621 -5.92 -6.26 23.63
C ALA A 621 -4.38 -6.11 23.64
N GLU A 622 -3.89 -4.88 23.83
CA GLU A 622 -2.46 -4.53 23.90
C GLU A 622 -1.81 -4.93 25.23
N MET A 623 -2.40 -4.51 26.35
CA MET A 623 -1.83 -4.66 27.69
C MET A 623 -2.72 -5.50 28.61
N GLY A 624 -4.04 -5.29 28.53
CA GLY A 624 -5.01 -6.01 29.35
C GLY A 624 -5.03 -5.59 30.82
N SER A 625 -6.11 -5.99 31.50
CA SER A 625 -6.41 -5.71 32.91
C SER A 625 -5.29 -5.98 33.95
N GLY A 626 -4.27 -6.77 33.62
CA GLY A 626 -3.11 -7.07 34.48
C GLY A 626 -2.10 -5.92 34.66
N PHE A 627 -2.18 -4.85 33.86
CA PHE A 627 -1.30 -3.69 33.95
C PHE A 627 -1.81 -2.64 34.96
N HIS A 628 -0.93 -1.78 35.48
CA HIS A 628 -1.32 -0.71 36.41
C HIS A 628 -2.23 0.33 35.73
N ILE A 629 -3.14 0.97 36.48
CA ILE A 629 -4.13 1.89 35.91
C ILE A 629 -3.48 3.09 35.22
N GLU A 630 -2.42 3.67 35.80
CA GLU A 630 -1.65 4.76 35.17
C GLU A 630 -0.93 4.35 33.89
N ALA A 631 -0.53 3.07 33.76
CA ALA A 631 0.05 2.56 32.52
C ALA A 631 -1.02 2.35 31.44
N LEU A 632 -2.23 1.90 31.81
CA LEU A 632 -3.37 1.81 30.90
C LEU A 632 -3.86 3.19 30.44
N LYS A 633 -3.87 4.19 31.32
CA LYS A 633 -4.12 5.61 30.96
C LYS A 633 -3.07 6.14 29.99
N ALA A 634 -1.78 5.89 30.24
CA ALA A 634 -0.71 6.30 29.33
C ALA A 634 -0.89 5.65 27.94
N GLN A 635 -1.22 4.36 27.90
CA GLN A 635 -1.55 3.66 26.66
C GLN A 635 -2.79 4.22 25.97
N ALA A 636 -3.84 4.59 26.70
CA ALA A 636 -5.05 5.19 26.13
C ALA A 636 -4.75 6.52 25.42
N VAL A 637 -3.99 7.43 26.05
CA VAL A 637 -3.56 8.70 25.45
C VAL A 637 -2.63 8.47 24.24
N ALA A 638 -1.68 7.54 24.34
CA ALA A 638 -0.77 7.21 23.24
C ALA A 638 -1.54 6.61 22.04
N THR A 639 -2.40 5.61 22.28
CA THR A 639 -3.25 4.98 21.27
C THR A 639 -4.18 6.00 20.61
N TYR A 640 -4.81 6.91 21.37
CA TYR A 640 -5.66 7.95 20.76
C TYR A 640 -4.86 8.89 19.85
N SER A 641 -3.70 9.36 20.32
CA SER A 641 -2.83 10.24 19.54
C SER A 641 -2.34 9.57 18.26
N TRP A 642 -1.94 8.29 18.36
CA TRP A 642 -1.56 7.45 17.22
C TRP A 642 -2.72 7.28 16.23
N LEU A 643 -3.94 7.00 16.71
CA LEU A 643 -5.13 6.84 15.88
C LEU A 643 -5.50 8.11 15.11
N LEU A 644 -5.40 9.28 15.76
CA LEU A 644 -5.61 10.58 15.11
C LEU A 644 -4.59 10.81 13.98
N CYS A 645 -3.30 10.66 14.26
CA CYS A 645 -2.23 10.83 13.26
C CYS A 645 -2.31 9.81 12.10
N ASN A 646 -2.84 8.62 12.36
CA ASN A 646 -3.09 7.59 11.34
C ASN A 646 -4.48 7.69 10.69
N GLY A 647 -5.23 8.77 10.96
CA GLY A 647 -6.43 9.17 10.24
C GLY A 647 -7.71 8.41 10.59
N ALA A 648 -7.77 7.76 11.76
CA ALA A 648 -8.97 7.04 12.23
C ALA A 648 -10.20 7.96 12.38
N ALA A 649 -9.98 9.25 12.65
CA ALA A 649 -11.02 10.28 12.68
C ALA A 649 -11.32 10.93 11.30
N THR A 650 -10.51 10.64 10.28
CA THR A 650 -10.55 11.32 8.96
C THR A 650 -10.75 10.32 7.81
N GLY A 651 -11.45 9.21 8.08
CA GLY A 651 -11.84 8.22 7.05
C GLY A 651 -10.77 7.23 6.61
N LYS A 652 -9.61 7.16 7.28
CA LYS A 652 -8.72 5.97 7.21
C LYS A 652 -9.16 4.95 8.25
N THR A 653 -8.82 3.68 8.03
CA THR A 653 -9.12 2.57 8.96
C THR A 653 -7.83 1.85 9.36
N PRO A 654 -6.99 2.47 10.22
CA PRO A 654 -5.74 1.85 10.66
C PRO A 654 -5.99 0.49 11.33
N SER A 655 -5.10 -0.47 11.06
CA SER A 655 -5.23 -1.84 11.56
C SER A 655 -4.69 -1.94 12.99
N VAL A 656 -5.51 -2.43 13.92
CA VAL A 656 -5.21 -2.46 15.36
C VAL A 656 -5.68 -3.76 16.04
N PRO A 657 -5.02 -4.21 17.12
CA PRO A 657 -5.57 -5.23 18.02
C PRO A 657 -6.86 -4.70 18.68
N MET A 658 -7.89 -5.55 18.77
CA MET A 658 -9.13 -5.23 19.50
C MET A 658 -9.67 -6.47 20.19
N LYS A 659 -10.23 -6.28 21.39
CA LYS A 659 -10.81 -7.32 22.25
C LYS A 659 -11.93 -6.69 23.09
N GLU A 660 -12.92 -7.47 23.51
CA GLU A 660 -13.94 -7.03 24.47
C GLU A 660 -13.28 -6.40 25.73
N PRO A 661 -13.63 -5.16 26.10
CA PRO A 661 -12.88 -4.39 27.08
C PRO A 661 -13.25 -4.79 28.52
N GLY A 662 -12.24 -5.01 29.36
CA GLY A 662 -12.45 -5.19 30.80
C GLY A 662 -12.77 -3.86 31.49
N GLN A 663 -13.48 -3.92 32.62
CA GLN A 663 -13.85 -2.75 33.43
C GLN A 663 -12.69 -1.74 33.64
N LYS A 664 -11.49 -2.26 33.92
CA LYS A 664 -10.27 -1.45 34.14
C LYS A 664 -9.77 -0.70 32.89
N ALA A 665 -10.02 -1.25 31.70
CA ALA A 665 -9.72 -0.59 30.43
C ALA A 665 -10.74 0.50 30.12
N ILE A 666 -12.02 0.25 30.41
CA ILE A 666 -13.10 1.24 30.31
C ILE A 666 -12.82 2.42 31.27
N GLU A 667 -12.48 2.13 32.53
CA GLU A 667 -12.06 3.14 33.52
C GLU A 667 -10.83 3.94 33.07
N ALA A 668 -9.80 3.27 32.55
CA ALA A 668 -8.60 3.94 32.05
C ALA A 668 -8.90 4.87 30.87
N ALA A 669 -9.66 4.41 29.88
CA ALA A 669 -10.00 5.20 28.69
C ALA A 669 -10.90 6.39 29.04
N ASN A 670 -11.94 6.19 29.86
CA ASN A 670 -12.82 7.27 30.32
C ASN A 670 -12.06 8.34 31.14
N ALA A 671 -11.11 7.93 31.99
CA ALA A 671 -10.36 8.84 32.85
C ALA A 671 -9.35 9.74 32.11
N VAL A 672 -9.10 9.52 30.81
CA VAL A 672 -8.27 10.37 29.95
C VAL A 672 -8.95 10.69 28.61
N ALA A 673 -10.28 10.59 28.54
CA ALA A 673 -11.04 10.77 27.31
C ALA A 673 -10.74 12.13 26.66
N GLY A 674 -10.33 12.11 25.39
CA GLY A 674 -9.97 13.30 24.61
C GLY A 674 -8.53 13.80 24.75
N LEU A 675 -7.79 13.40 25.80
CA LEU A 675 -6.39 13.80 26.03
C LEU A 675 -5.43 13.15 25.03
N ARG A 676 -4.45 13.93 24.57
CA ARG A 676 -3.48 13.59 23.54
C ARG A 676 -2.06 13.84 24.02
N VAL A 677 -1.10 13.16 23.42
CA VAL A 677 0.30 13.57 23.44
C VAL A 677 0.45 14.70 22.42
N LEU A 678 0.97 15.85 22.83
CA LEU A 678 1.14 17.03 21.99
C LEU A 678 2.61 17.46 21.93
N TYR A 679 3.09 17.89 20.76
CA TYR A 679 4.38 18.54 20.59
C TYR A 679 4.21 19.79 19.74
N ASN A 680 4.73 20.93 20.21
CA ASN A 680 4.50 22.26 19.62
C ASN A 680 3.01 22.53 19.33
N GLY A 681 2.12 22.06 20.21
CA GLY A 681 0.66 22.18 20.08
C GLY A 681 -0.02 21.21 19.09
N GLN A 682 0.73 20.45 18.31
CA GLN A 682 0.19 19.46 17.35
C GLN A 682 0.20 18.04 17.95
N VAL A 683 -0.70 17.17 17.47
CA VAL A 683 -0.78 15.78 17.97
C VAL A 683 0.47 15.00 17.61
N ALA A 684 1.13 14.44 18.63
CA ALA A 684 2.34 13.66 18.48
C ALA A 684 2.03 12.22 18.02
N GLN A 685 2.83 11.72 17.08
CA GLN A 685 2.82 10.34 16.60
C GLN A 685 3.39 9.39 17.67
N ALA A 686 2.53 9.07 18.65
CA ALA A 686 2.87 8.29 19.84
C ALA A 686 2.97 6.78 19.55
N TYR A 687 4.07 6.35 18.92
CA TYR A 687 4.40 4.93 18.79
C TYR A 687 4.73 4.30 20.16
N TYR A 688 4.31 3.04 20.35
CA TYR A 688 4.51 2.28 21.58
C TYR A 688 4.77 0.80 21.25
N PHE A 689 5.37 0.05 22.18
CA PHE A 689 5.76 -1.34 21.97
C PHE A 689 5.91 -2.11 23.30
N ALA A 690 6.06 -3.44 23.24
CA ALA A 690 5.96 -4.31 24.42
C ALA A 690 7.11 -4.17 25.44
N ILE A 691 8.38 -4.32 25.00
CA ILE A 691 9.56 -4.39 25.90
C ILE A 691 10.76 -3.70 25.25
N SER A 692 11.49 -2.86 26.00
CA SER A 692 12.70 -2.17 25.50
C SER A 692 13.96 -3.03 25.55
N ALA A 693 15.07 -2.56 24.97
CA ALA A 693 16.39 -3.18 25.13
C ALA A 693 17.11 -2.73 26.43
N GLY A 694 16.40 -2.01 27.31
CA GLY A 694 16.95 -1.27 28.46
C GLY A 694 17.05 0.24 28.22
N TYR A 695 16.95 0.64 26.95
CA TYR A 695 16.72 2.00 26.44
C TYR A 695 15.69 1.90 25.31
N THR A 696 15.01 2.99 24.98
CA THR A 696 14.30 3.14 23.70
C THR A 696 15.29 3.44 22.57
N ALA A 697 14.85 3.29 21.32
CA ALA A 697 15.60 3.70 20.13
C ALA A 697 15.15 5.07 19.62
N ASN A 698 16.06 5.82 18.98
CA ASN A 698 15.66 7.01 18.22
C ASN A 698 14.84 6.59 16.98
N CYS A 699 13.88 7.42 16.59
CA CYS A 699 13.04 7.19 15.41
C CYS A 699 13.87 6.96 14.13
N GLU A 700 14.89 7.80 13.91
CA GLU A 700 15.79 7.75 12.76
C GLU A 700 16.78 6.58 12.75
N ASP A 701 16.98 5.90 13.88
CA ASP A 701 17.83 4.70 13.95
C ASP A 701 17.08 3.50 13.38
N ILE A 702 15.80 3.35 13.73
CA ILE A 702 14.94 2.24 13.31
C ILE A 702 14.30 2.49 11.95
N TRP A 703 13.76 3.69 11.73
CA TRP A 703 13.06 4.11 10.51
C TRP A 703 13.84 5.20 9.77
N VAL A 704 13.24 5.88 8.79
CA VAL A 704 13.90 6.93 7.99
C VAL A 704 13.58 8.34 8.51
N ALA A 705 12.38 8.57 9.06
CA ALA A 705 12.02 9.85 9.66
C ALA A 705 12.68 10.02 11.04
N SER A 706 13.16 11.22 11.35
CA SER A 706 13.45 11.66 12.72
C SER A 706 12.22 12.39 13.27
N LEU A 707 11.83 12.07 14.50
CA LEU A 707 10.79 12.80 15.23
C LEU A 707 11.40 13.31 16.55
N PRO A 708 11.41 14.64 16.81
CA PRO A 708 12.12 15.24 17.94
C PRO A 708 11.78 14.69 19.33
N TYR A 709 10.55 14.22 19.57
CA TYR A 709 10.15 13.57 20.83
C TYR A 709 10.40 12.06 20.88
N LEU A 710 10.72 11.41 19.76
CA LEU A 710 11.01 9.97 19.70
C LEU A 710 12.52 9.72 19.75
N LYS A 711 13.11 10.04 20.90
CA LYS A 711 14.54 9.87 21.17
C LYS A 711 14.78 8.69 22.11
N SER A 712 16.03 8.25 22.12
CA SER A 712 16.52 7.24 23.05
C SER A 712 16.49 7.79 24.47
N VAL A 713 15.69 7.15 25.33
CA VAL A 713 15.57 7.42 26.76
C VAL A 713 15.79 6.13 27.54
N GLU A 714 16.25 6.25 28.79
CA GLU A 714 16.45 5.07 29.63
C GLU A 714 15.12 4.36 29.90
N SER A 715 15.12 3.03 29.80
CA SER A 715 14.00 2.19 30.20
C SER A 715 14.53 0.90 30.84
N SER A 716 15.48 1.07 31.78
CA SER A 716 16.22 -0.03 32.40
C SER A 716 15.34 -0.98 33.20
N VAL A 717 14.17 -0.50 33.63
CA VAL A 717 13.09 -1.29 34.26
C VAL A 717 12.63 -2.49 33.42
N ASP A 718 12.73 -2.45 32.09
CA ASP A 718 12.40 -3.58 31.21
C ASP A 718 13.28 -4.81 31.44
N LYS A 719 14.51 -4.62 31.93
CA LYS A 719 15.49 -5.71 32.17
C LYS A 719 14.99 -6.76 33.19
N ASN A 720 13.97 -6.41 33.96
CA ASN A 720 13.45 -7.21 35.07
C ASN A 720 12.39 -8.27 34.67
N VAL A 721 11.93 -8.31 33.42
CA VAL A 721 10.96 -9.33 32.96
C VAL A 721 11.66 -10.51 32.29
N SER A 722 11.18 -11.74 32.53
CA SER A 722 11.81 -12.95 31.99
C SER A 722 11.78 -13.06 30.46
N GLN A 723 10.94 -12.28 29.80
CA GLN A 723 10.84 -12.18 28.34
C GLN A 723 11.85 -11.18 27.71
N PHE A 724 12.62 -10.45 28.53
CA PHE A 724 13.52 -9.37 28.10
C PHE A 724 14.58 -9.80 27.07
N GLN A 725 15.12 -11.02 27.19
CA GLN A 725 16.11 -11.54 26.26
C GLN A 725 15.66 -12.88 25.67
N THR A 726 15.99 -13.12 24.40
CA THR A 726 15.84 -14.41 23.74
C THR A 726 17.09 -14.76 22.94
N ILE A 727 17.38 -16.05 22.84
CA ILE A 727 18.43 -16.58 21.97
C ILE A 727 17.73 -17.31 20.82
N ARG A 728 18.20 -17.11 19.59
CA ARG A 728 17.72 -17.80 18.38
C ARG A 728 18.91 -18.31 17.59
N SER A 729 18.85 -19.55 17.09
CA SER A 729 19.95 -20.15 16.33
C SER A 729 19.45 -20.81 15.05
N TYR A 730 20.10 -20.48 13.93
CA TYR A 730 19.71 -20.92 12.59
C TYR A 730 20.92 -21.50 11.86
N LYS A 731 20.76 -22.57 11.06
CA LYS A 731 21.88 -23.17 10.32
C LYS A 731 22.43 -22.21 9.28
N ALA A 732 23.75 -22.20 9.08
CA ALA A 732 24.35 -21.37 8.04
C ALA A 732 23.88 -21.73 6.63
N SER A 733 23.56 -23.00 6.35
CA SER A 733 22.95 -23.44 5.08
C SER A 733 21.65 -22.71 4.75
N ASP A 734 20.81 -22.53 5.77
CA ASP A 734 19.45 -22.03 5.63
C ASP A 734 19.50 -20.49 5.53
N VAL A 735 20.35 -19.87 6.36
CA VAL A 735 20.70 -18.44 6.28
C VAL A 735 21.29 -18.07 4.92
N GLN A 736 22.23 -18.87 4.38
CA GLN A 736 22.82 -18.65 3.06
C GLN A 736 21.77 -18.70 1.94
N LYS A 737 20.87 -19.69 2.00
CA LYS A 737 19.76 -19.82 1.07
C LYS A 737 18.86 -18.57 1.13
N TRP A 738 18.42 -18.18 2.33
CA TRP A 738 17.53 -17.03 2.49
C TRP A 738 18.19 -15.70 2.10
N ILE A 739 19.48 -15.49 2.35
CA ILE A 739 20.21 -14.29 1.88
C ILE A 739 20.20 -14.21 0.35
N LYS A 740 20.43 -15.35 -0.32
CA LYS A 740 20.44 -15.42 -1.79
C LYS A 740 19.03 -15.25 -2.38
N GLU A 741 18.01 -15.80 -1.74
CA GLU A 741 16.60 -15.64 -2.15
C GLU A 741 16.08 -14.21 -1.92
N GLU A 742 16.47 -13.56 -0.83
CA GLU A 742 15.90 -12.27 -0.39
C GLU A 742 16.63 -11.05 -0.97
N PHE A 743 17.94 -11.15 -1.18
CA PHE A 743 18.80 -10.04 -1.58
C PHE A 743 19.60 -10.30 -2.87
N GLY A 744 19.57 -11.53 -3.41
CA GLY A 744 20.39 -11.93 -4.57
C GLY A 744 21.89 -12.09 -4.26
N ILE A 745 22.31 -11.94 -3.00
CA ILE A 745 23.72 -11.89 -2.59
C ILE A 745 24.25 -13.32 -2.38
N ASP A 746 25.35 -13.67 -3.04
CA ASP A 746 26.00 -14.96 -2.86
C ASP A 746 27.15 -14.87 -1.85
N VAL A 747 26.83 -15.14 -0.58
CA VAL A 747 27.78 -15.13 0.54
C VAL A 747 28.64 -16.41 0.64
N SER A 748 28.49 -17.39 -0.27
CA SER A 748 29.17 -18.69 -0.21
C SER A 748 30.71 -18.63 -0.20
N LYS A 749 31.28 -17.52 -0.70
CA LYS A 749 32.73 -17.28 -0.79
C LYS A 749 33.29 -16.42 0.34
N LEU A 750 32.44 -15.95 1.24
CA LEU A 750 32.81 -15.12 2.38
C LEU A 750 32.92 -15.99 3.63
N ASP A 751 33.83 -15.65 4.54
CA ASP A 751 33.84 -16.28 5.87
C ASP A 751 32.50 -16.00 6.58
N LYS A 752 31.95 -17.01 7.26
CA LYS A 752 30.65 -16.93 7.92
C LYS A 752 30.61 -15.84 9.00
N ASN A 753 31.74 -15.52 9.63
CA ASN A 753 31.83 -14.40 10.58
C ASN A 753 31.68 -13.02 9.90
N GLU A 754 31.91 -12.92 8.59
CA GLU A 754 31.78 -11.68 7.81
C GLU A 754 30.43 -11.51 7.09
N TRP A 755 29.52 -12.50 7.18
CA TRP A 755 28.21 -12.45 6.51
C TRP A 755 27.30 -11.32 7.02
N PHE A 756 27.50 -10.85 8.25
CA PHE A 756 26.74 -9.76 8.85
C PHE A 756 27.69 -8.79 9.57
N LYS A 757 27.83 -7.57 9.03
CA LYS A 757 28.58 -6.49 9.67
C LYS A 757 27.61 -5.40 10.14
N CYS A 758 27.32 -5.38 11.44
CA CYS A 758 26.31 -4.51 12.04
C CYS A 758 26.90 -3.20 12.57
N THR A 759 26.16 -2.10 12.41
CA THR A 759 26.35 -0.84 13.16
C THR A 759 25.21 -0.67 14.16
N TYR A 760 25.47 0.01 15.29
CA TYR A 760 24.53 0.13 16.40
C TYR A 760 24.19 1.59 16.71
N ASP A 761 23.12 1.80 17.47
CA ASP A 761 22.77 3.07 18.09
C ASP A 761 23.81 3.50 19.15
N ALA A 762 23.67 4.71 19.68
CA ALA A 762 24.59 5.28 20.66
C ALA A 762 24.75 4.43 21.94
N ASN A 763 23.76 3.60 22.27
CA ASN A 763 23.80 2.69 23.43
C ASN A 763 24.42 1.32 23.13
N GLY A 764 24.74 1.00 21.86
CA GLY A 764 25.23 -0.33 21.47
C GLY A 764 24.17 -1.44 21.55
N LEU A 765 22.89 -1.12 21.37
CA LEU A 765 21.75 -2.02 21.58
C LEU A 765 20.99 -2.35 20.29
N TYR A 766 20.53 -1.33 19.56
CA TYR A 766 19.71 -1.45 18.37
C TYR A 766 20.59 -1.40 17.11
N VAL A 767 20.45 -2.37 16.22
CA VAL A 767 21.18 -2.39 14.94
C VAL A 767 20.59 -1.32 14.02
N LYS A 768 21.40 -0.29 13.69
CA LYS A 768 21.06 0.77 12.74
C LYS A 768 21.15 0.26 11.31
N THR A 769 22.31 -0.29 10.94
CA THR A 769 22.52 -0.94 9.65
C THR A 769 23.15 -2.32 9.80
N VAL A 770 22.86 -3.20 8.85
CA VAL A 770 23.53 -4.47 8.65
C VAL A 770 24.02 -4.55 7.22
N THR A 771 25.33 -4.75 7.05
CA THR A 771 25.96 -5.00 5.76
C THR A 771 26.08 -6.51 5.55
N ILE A 772 25.55 -6.98 4.42
CA ILE A 772 25.57 -8.39 3.99
C ILE A 772 26.35 -8.44 2.68
N GLY A 773 27.50 -9.08 2.67
CA GLY A 773 28.43 -9.02 1.53
C GLY A 773 28.85 -7.58 1.22
N ASN A 774 28.39 -7.04 0.08
CA ASN A 774 28.68 -5.68 -0.38
C ASN A 774 27.48 -4.70 -0.31
N GLN A 775 26.32 -5.12 0.21
CA GLN A 775 25.13 -4.26 0.33
C GLN A 775 24.82 -3.96 1.79
N SER A 776 24.37 -2.74 2.10
CA SER A 776 24.00 -2.32 3.45
C SER A 776 22.51 -2.00 3.54
N PHE A 777 21.88 -2.46 4.61
CA PHE A 777 20.43 -2.38 4.84
C PHE A 777 20.15 -1.83 6.25
N LYS A 778 18.94 -1.34 6.53
CA LYS A 778 18.47 -1.07 7.90
C LYS A 778 18.48 -2.35 8.74
N GLY A 779 18.82 -2.25 10.03
CA GLY A 779 18.92 -3.42 10.92
C GLY A 779 17.59 -4.15 11.19
N THR A 780 16.45 -3.54 10.85
CA THR A 780 15.13 -4.19 10.88
C THR A 780 15.01 -5.31 9.84
N VAL A 781 15.77 -5.24 8.73
CA VAL A 781 15.60 -6.12 7.56
C VAL A 781 15.77 -7.61 7.89
N LEU A 782 16.63 -7.97 8.85
CA LEU A 782 16.81 -9.37 9.23
C LEU A 782 15.54 -9.93 9.88
N ARG A 783 14.82 -9.11 10.66
CA ARG A 783 13.56 -9.51 11.29
C ARG A 783 12.40 -9.52 10.29
N GLU A 784 12.33 -8.47 9.47
CA GLU A 784 11.18 -8.20 8.59
C GLU A 784 11.19 -9.07 7.32
N ARG A 785 12.38 -9.38 6.80
CA ARG A 785 12.55 -10.09 5.53
C ARG A 785 13.29 -11.43 5.70
N LEU A 786 14.37 -11.51 6.47
CA LEU A 786 15.18 -12.75 6.52
C LEU A 786 14.58 -13.84 7.44
N PHE A 787 14.25 -13.51 8.68
CA PHE A 787 13.79 -14.46 9.72
C PHE A 787 12.27 -14.38 9.96
N THR A 788 11.50 -14.42 8.87
CA THR A 788 10.03 -14.37 8.90
C THR A 788 9.40 -15.60 9.55
N SER A 789 8.16 -15.47 10.03
CA SER A 789 7.38 -16.59 10.57
C SER A 789 7.19 -17.73 9.56
N SER A 790 7.20 -17.46 8.26
CA SER A 790 7.16 -18.47 7.20
C SER A 790 8.47 -19.22 6.97
N ARG A 791 9.63 -18.62 7.29
CA ARG A 791 10.96 -19.26 7.17
C ARG A 791 11.39 -20.01 8.43
N VAL A 792 11.09 -19.48 9.63
CA VAL A 792 11.58 -20.05 10.90
C VAL A 792 10.48 -20.51 11.87
N GLY A 793 9.21 -20.22 11.58
CA GLY A 793 8.10 -20.43 12.51
C GLY A 793 7.95 -19.29 13.52
N ALA A 794 6.71 -18.95 13.89
CA ALA A 794 6.40 -17.77 14.72
C ALA A 794 7.12 -17.73 16.08
N ALA A 795 7.43 -18.88 16.68
CA ALA A 795 8.19 -18.94 17.93
C ALA A 795 9.67 -18.49 17.77
N ASN A 796 10.25 -18.65 16.58
CA ASN A 796 11.69 -18.52 16.33
C ASN A 796 12.08 -17.21 15.62
N VAL A 797 11.13 -16.32 15.33
CA VAL A 797 11.44 -15.01 14.74
C VAL A 797 12.27 -14.14 15.69
N LEU A 798 12.97 -13.14 15.14
CA LEU A 798 13.59 -12.09 15.96
C LEU A 798 12.50 -11.19 16.57
N ARG A 799 12.61 -10.88 17.87
CA ARG A 799 11.63 -10.04 18.59
C ARG A 799 11.83 -8.53 18.43
N SER A 800 13.02 -8.09 18.03
CA SER A 800 13.38 -6.69 17.85
C SER A 800 14.51 -6.56 16.82
N SER A 801 14.92 -5.34 16.52
CA SER A 801 16.19 -5.01 15.85
C SER A 801 17.37 -4.85 16.84
N ALA A 802 17.14 -5.07 18.14
CA ALA A 802 18.16 -5.02 19.17
C ALA A 802 18.76 -6.43 19.37
N TYR A 803 19.70 -6.80 18.50
CA TYR A 803 20.34 -8.11 18.51
C TYR A 803 21.86 -8.03 18.28
N THR A 804 22.59 -8.95 18.89
CA THR A 804 23.96 -9.29 18.47
C THR A 804 23.95 -10.61 17.71
N ILE A 805 24.93 -10.81 16.82
CA ILE A 805 25.08 -12.02 15.99
C ILE A 805 26.45 -12.63 16.26
N SER A 806 26.50 -13.95 16.45
CA SER A 806 27.74 -14.74 16.45
C SER A 806 27.58 -16.00 15.61
N TYR A 807 28.67 -16.49 15.02
CA TYR A 807 28.69 -17.76 14.28
C TYR A 807 29.35 -18.86 15.11
N ASN A 808 28.62 -19.93 15.42
CA ASN A 808 29.16 -21.14 16.02
C ASN A 808 29.64 -22.09 14.90
N LYS A 809 30.96 -22.27 14.81
CA LYS A 809 31.63 -23.13 13.83
C LYS A 809 31.45 -24.63 14.09
N GLU A 810 31.20 -25.05 15.33
CA GLU A 810 31.02 -26.46 15.70
C GLU A 810 29.61 -26.97 15.36
N GLU A 811 28.60 -26.11 15.53
CA GLU A 811 27.20 -26.42 15.22
C GLU A 811 26.78 -26.05 13.78
N ASP A 812 27.64 -25.32 13.05
CA ASP A 812 27.35 -24.61 11.79
C ASP A 812 26.08 -23.73 11.85
N LYS A 813 26.00 -22.86 12.87
CA LYS A 813 24.83 -22.01 13.13
C LYS A 813 25.21 -20.55 13.39
N PHE A 814 24.37 -19.64 12.94
CA PHE A 814 24.32 -18.28 13.45
C PHE A 814 23.43 -18.23 14.69
N THR A 815 23.93 -17.65 15.77
CA THR A 815 23.21 -17.40 17.01
C THR A 815 22.97 -15.90 17.17
N PHE A 816 21.72 -15.53 17.42
CA PHE A 816 21.24 -14.19 17.64
C PHE A 816 20.82 -14.04 19.10
N VAL A 817 21.41 -13.08 19.82
CA VAL A 817 20.97 -12.71 21.17
C VAL A 817 20.15 -11.44 21.06
N VAL A 818 18.82 -11.57 21.17
CA VAL A 818 17.84 -10.52 20.91
C VAL A 818 17.27 -9.98 22.22
N LYS A 819 17.30 -8.66 22.41
CA LYS A 819 16.79 -7.94 23.59
C LYS A 819 15.53 -7.14 23.27
N GLY A 820 14.61 -7.05 24.22
CA GLY A 820 13.32 -6.39 24.05
C GLY A 820 12.37 -7.11 23.08
N TYR A 821 11.22 -6.49 22.83
CA TYR A 821 10.19 -6.99 21.93
C TYR A 821 9.38 -5.81 21.36
N GLY A 822 9.47 -5.60 20.04
CA GLY A 822 8.85 -4.46 19.35
C GLY A 822 9.81 -3.76 18.38
N HIS A 823 9.49 -2.53 17.99
CA HIS A 823 10.41 -1.65 17.22
C HIS A 823 11.34 -0.83 18.12
N GLY A 824 11.00 -0.62 19.39
CA GLY A 824 11.85 0.07 20.37
C GLY A 824 11.70 1.60 20.42
N VAL A 825 10.99 2.21 19.47
CA VAL A 825 10.76 3.66 19.39
C VAL A 825 9.52 4.07 20.20
N GLY A 826 9.64 5.09 21.05
CA GLY A 826 8.54 5.63 21.87
C GLY A 826 8.31 4.85 23.18
N MET A 827 7.06 4.62 23.57
CA MET A 827 6.74 4.06 24.89
C MET A 827 6.90 2.54 25.00
N SER A 828 7.67 2.07 25.99
CA SER A 828 7.62 0.66 26.43
C SER A 828 6.39 0.42 27.33
N GLN A 829 5.54 -0.54 26.97
CA GLN A 829 4.38 -0.97 27.75
C GLN A 829 4.81 -1.61 29.08
N VAL A 830 5.81 -2.50 29.06
CA VAL A 830 6.36 -3.12 30.28
C VAL A 830 7.05 -2.09 31.16
N GLY A 831 7.84 -1.18 30.58
CA GLY A 831 8.48 -0.12 31.34
C GLY A 831 7.46 0.86 31.94
N ALA A 832 6.44 1.28 31.19
CA ALA A 832 5.31 2.07 31.71
C ALA A 832 4.62 1.38 32.90
N ASN A 833 4.40 0.06 32.83
CA ASN A 833 3.85 -0.72 33.95
C ASN A 833 4.75 -0.69 35.19
N ALA A 834 6.08 -0.72 35.00
CA ALA A 834 7.04 -0.66 36.09
C ALA A 834 7.07 0.74 36.75
N TYR A 835 7.20 1.81 35.97
CA TYR A 835 7.13 3.20 36.48
C TYR A 835 5.79 3.46 37.21
N ALA A 836 4.68 3.01 36.64
CA ALA A 836 3.36 3.12 37.25
C ALA A 836 3.26 2.37 38.60
N LYS A 837 3.87 1.18 38.72
CA LYS A 837 3.98 0.43 40.00
C LYS A 837 4.95 1.10 40.99
N SER A 838 5.90 1.89 40.50
CA SER A 838 6.74 2.79 41.30
C SER A 838 6.09 4.14 41.61
N GLY A 839 4.78 4.30 41.37
CA GLY A 839 3.99 5.48 41.76
C GLY A 839 3.95 6.61 40.73
N TRP A 840 4.46 6.40 39.51
CA TRP A 840 4.40 7.43 38.46
C TRP A 840 2.99 7.58 37.88
N THR A 841 2.58 8.81 37.61
CA THR A 841 1.34 9.12 36.89
C THR A 841 1.47 8.86 35.39
N PHE A 842 0.34 8.72 34.70
CA PHE A 842 0.32 8.55 33.25
C PHE A 842 1.03 9.70 32.51
N GLU A 843 0.91 10.95 32.99
CA GLU A 843 1.63 12.09 32.43
C GLU A 843 3.15 11.97 32.56
N GLN A 844 3.65 11.54 33.72
CA GLN A 844 5.10 11.37 33.94
C GLN A 844 5.67 10.29 33.03
N ILE A 845 4.92 9.19 32.85
CA ILE A 845 5.25 8.09 31.94
C ILE A 845 5.32 8.62 30.49
N LEU A 846 4.32 9.36 30.04
CA LEU A 846 4.27 9.91 28.68
C LEU A 846 5.39 10.94 28.44
N LYS A 847 5.62 11.86 29.37
CA LYS A 847 6.67 12.90 29.26
C LYS A 847 8.09 12.34 29.34
N HIS A 848 8.26 11.13 29.87
CA HIS A 848 9.52 10.37 29.85
C HIS A 848 9.76 9.71 28.49
N TYR A 849 8.78 8.98 27.96
CA TYR A 849 8.93 8.26 26.69
C TYR A 849 8.81 9.12 25.43
N TYR A 850 8.20 10.30 25.54
CA TYR A 850 8.05 11.26 24.46
C TYR A 850 8.68 12.59 24.89
N THR A 851 9.91 12.86 24.44
CA THR A 851 10.75 13.94 24.94
C THR A 851 10.18 15.32 24.59
N GLY A 852 9.92 16.16 25.61
CA GLY A 852 9.47 17.55 25.41
C GLY A 852 7.99 17.70 25.00
N VAL A 853 7.15 16.69 25.21
CA VAL A 853 5.71 16.77 24.94
C VAL A 853 4.93 17.46 26.07
N THR A 854 3.79 18.04 25.71
CA THR A 854 2.70 18.35 26.63
C THR A 854 1.57 17.32 26.50
N ILE A 855 0.66 17.27 27.47
CA ILE A 855 -0.57 16.48 27.42
C ILE A 855 -1.74 17.47 27.45
N GLY A 856 -2.75 17.29 26.58
CA GLY A 856 -3.91 18.17 26.46
C GLY A 856 -4.90 17.71 25.40
#